data_AF-A0A9D6ND92-F1
#
_entry.id   AF-A0A9D6ND92-F1
#
_cell.length_a   1.000
_cell.length_b   1.000
_cell.length_c   1.000
_cell.angle_alpha   90.00
_cell.angle_beta   90.00
_cell.angle_gamma   90.00
#
_symmetry.space_group_name_H-M   'P 1'
#
loop_
_entity.id
_entity.type
_entity.pdbx_description
1 polymer ?
#
loop_
_entity_poly.entity_id
_entity_poly.type
_entity_poly.pdbx_seq_one_letter_code
_entity_poly.pdbx_strand_id
1 'polypeptide(L)'
;MSSPLHILVVEDDPELREELTEALRDEGYAVVATARGDEAVEAATAESFDLLITDVRMPGIDGLEALERVRASQPDVRSLVITGYASEEDWLRAARLGASEYLRKPFPLEDLLDSVRRLGVGIAERKIVAERESALRRTAVWALEAWARAVDPALVGKARLAAMVATELGLSGPLAADVQLAALAYGIHQRADTSLALEGLPAAGALRVIRQLEEGEESSEARVVSLVSRLDDPPSNLDGALAEALQRARARVAAESAAAALYPAYREQGRKERQLLSLARALEESDPGQAEELYRHVSRKAGGRPALEALLGAARVARARGAMEEVRGYAREAWQRSLSMGSLLSAECALEAGLLLARVNPEEGVPLLERTLQLLRPDQAPSGRARAVLALRCFAGRQIGDFETSVRELMRPEHRAELADSLPWLLPSLMEHAAPALLTRIVREFPRELLRVVKSGSLSPKGQQKAVEALREAGPGAQGALRLLMGAGDPSIREAAGKALHHLSPDPGPPLLRIYSLGALEVYRGEDRVPESAWQSQKVRYLLAYLACQPGHHAGEERIIEDFWPGSPEKGRRSVYSASSRLRKALRPDGETDYLLRTAQGLQLNPALPLWHDLTVFCEAIRQGDLEEAAGRVGEALALFRRAVTLYRAPFLEGCYMEWALEVRTRTERAGLAAAHSATRLCLQQGRYAEAVDFGLRALEWDPCFQQVYEMTMEAYLSQGRPEEAARIFEQARRVLRQELGLEPSIELMRLHQRALLSL
;
A
#
# COMPACT_ATOMS: atom_id res chain seq x y z
N MET A 1 -14.58 -7.49 20.60
CA MET A 1 -15.34 -8.62 21.17
C MET A 1 -16.81 -8.22 21.15
N SER A 2 -17.69 -9.02 20.52
CA SER A 2 -19.14 -8.78 20.55
C SER A 2 -19.62 -8.92 21.99
N SER A 3 -20.50 -8.03 22.45
CA SER A 3 -21.15 -8.20 23.76
C SER A 3 -21.86 -9.57 23.81
N PRO A 4 -21.81 -10.29 24.94
CA PRO A 4 -22.45 -11.58 25.09
C PRO A 4 -23.98 -11.45 24.94
N LEU A 5 -24.63 -12.43 24.32
CA LEU A 5 -26.10 -12.45 24.22
C LEU A 5 -26.71 -12.45 25.62
N HIS A 6 -27.74 -11.63 25.81
CA HIS A 6 -28.45 -11.53 27.07
C HIS A 6 -29.73 -12.38 27.03
N ILE A 7 -29.76 -13.43 27.85
CA ILE A 7 -30.78 -14.47 27.83
C ILE A 7 -31.61 -14.42 29.13
N LEU A 8 -32.93 -14.35 28.98
CA LEU A 8 -33.88 -14.50 30.07
C LEU A 8 -34.41 -15.94 30.09
N VAL A 9 -34.18 -16.66 31.18
CA VAL A 9 -34.66 -18.03 31.41
C VAL A 9 -35.83 -18.02 32.38
N VAL A 10 -36.93 -18.69 32.06
CA VAL A 10 -38.14 -18.80 32.88
C VAL A 10 -38.51 -20.28 33.02
N GLU A 11 -38.27 -20.84 34.21
CA GLU A 11 -38.46 -22.27 34.51
C GLU A 11 -38.83 -22.43 35.99
N ASP A 12 -39.91 -23.13 36.31
CA ASP A 12 -40.40 -23.27 37.68
C ASP A 12 -39.68 -24.38 38.46
N ASP A 13 -39.21 -25.44 37.77
CA ASP A 13 -38.38 -26.49 38.36
C ASP A 13 -37.00 -25.94 38.78
N PRO A 14 -36.66 -25.96 40.08
CA PRO A 14 -35.40 -25.41 40.57
C PRO A 14 -34.16 -26.16 40.09
N GLU A 15 -34.22 -27.49 39.93
CA GLU A 15 -33.09 -28.31 39.51
C GLU A 15 -32.79 -28.03 38.04
N LEU A 16 -33.81 -28.08 37.18
CA LEU A 16 -33.64 -27.79 35.76
C LEU A 16 -33.25 -26.32 35.50
N ARG A 17 -33.82 -25.37 36.25
CA ARG A 17 -33.44 -23.95 36.12
C ARG A 17 -31.96 -23.71 36.42
N GLU A 18 -31.41 -24.37 37.44
CA GLU A 18 -30.00 -24.27 37.81
C GLU A 18 -29.11 -24.90 36.72
N GLU A 19 -29.44 -26.12 36.28
CA GLU A 19 -28.73 -26.82 35.19
C GLU A 19 -28.67 -25.98 33.90
N LEU A 20 -29.80 -25.39 33.48
CA LEU A 20 -29.87 -24.53 32.30
C LEU A 20 -29.03 -23.26 32.46
N THR A 21 -29.02 -22.68 33.66
CA THR A 21 -28.29 -21.44 33.93
C THR A 21 -26.79 -21.66 33.92
N GLU A 22 -26.30 -22.73 34.54
CA GLU A 22 -24.87 -23.08 34.55
C GLU A 22 -24.38 -23.38 33.13
N ALA A 23 -25.10 -24.22 32.39
CA ALA A 23 -24.75 -24.59 31.03
C ALA A 23 -24.62 -23.38 30.08
N LEU A 24 -25.55 -22.43 30.17
CA LEU A 24 -25.53 -21.22 29.34
C LEU A 24 -24.41 -20.24 29.76
N ARG A 25 -24.07 -20.18 31.04
CA ARG A 25 -22.96 -19.34 31.53
C ARG A 25 -21.60 -19.91 31.16
N ASP A 26 -21.42 -21.23 31.18
CA ASP A 26 -20.18 -21.89 30.74
C ASP A 26 -19.89 -21.65 29.25
N GLU A 27 -20.94 -21.46 28.44
CA GLU A 27 -20.86 -21.05 27.03
C GLU A 27 -20.61 -19.53 26.84
N GLY A 28 -20.55 -18.76 27.93
CA GLY A 28 -20.22 -17.33 27.93
C GLY A 28 -21.40 -16.38 27.70
N TYR A 29 -22.65 -16.84 27.85
CA TYR A 29 -23.84 -15.98 27.77
C TYR A 29 -24.10 -15.22 29.07
N ALA A 30 -24.71 -14.03 28.96
CA ALA A 30 -25.24 -13.31 30.11
C ALA A 30 -26.65 -13.84 30.40
N VAL A 31 -26.87 -14.42 31.59
CA VAL A 31 -28.10 -15.16 31.90
C VAL A 31 -28.77 -14.60 33.16
N VAL A 32 -30.03 -14.20 33.00
CA VAL A 32 -30.97 -13.88 34.07
C VAL A 32 -32.00 -15.00 34.11
N ALA A 33 -32.18 -15.63 35.28
CA ALA A 33 -33.12 -16.74 35.46
C ALA A 33 -34.21 -16.35 36.47
N THR A 34 -35.46 -16.69 36.17
CA THR A 34 -36.64 -16.39 36.98
C THR A 34 -37.45 -17.67 37.18
N ALA A 35 -38.13 -17.78 38.32
CA ALA A 35 -38.92 -18.97 38.65
C ALA A 35 -40.38 -18.85 38.19
N ARG A 36 -40.81 -17.65 37.79
CA ARG A 36 -42.20 -17.31 37.49
C ARG A 36 -42.32 -16.31 36.34
N GLY A 37 -43.43 -16.39 35.59
CA GLY A 37 -43.68 -15.50 34.45
C GLY A 37 -43.88 -14.02 34.81
N ASP A 38 -44.37 -13.70 36.02
CA ASP A 38 -44.50 -12.31 36.49
C ASP A 38 -43.13 -11.66 36.76
N GLU A 39 -42.20 -12.40 37.38
CA GLU A 39 -40.81 -11.97 37.58
C GLU A 39 -40.10 -11.73 36.23
N ALA A 40 -40.36 -12.58 35.23
CA ALA A 40 -39.80 -12.43 33.88
C ALA A 40 -40.27 -11.15 33.19
N VAL A 41 -41.56 -10.80 33.34
CA VAL A 41 -42.12 -9.55 32.80
C VAL A 41 -41.52 -8.35 33.52
N GLU A 42 -41.37 -8.40 34.85
CA GLU A 42 -40.73 -7.33 35.61
C GLU A 42 -39.26 -7.13 35.17
N ALA A 43 -38.49 -8.22 35.05
CA ALA A 43 -37.12 -8.17 34.55
C ALA A 43 -37.04 -7.54 33.15
N ALA A 44 -37.96 -7.89 32.25
CA ALA A 44 -38.04 -7.32 30.90
C ALA A 44 -38.48 -5.85 30.85
N THR A 45 -39.01 -5.29 31.94
CA THR A 45 -39.22 -3.83 32.04
C THR A 45 -37.97 -3.08 32.50
N ALA A 46 -37.11 -3.74 33.27
CA ALA A 46 -35.87 -3.16 33.78
C ALA A 46 -34.73 -3.24 32.76
N GLU A 47 -34.64 -4.35 32.03
CA GLU A 47 -33.53 -4.66 31.13
C GLU A 47 -34.00 -5.26 29.80
N SER A 48 -33.20 -5.09 28.74
CA SER A 48 -33.47 -5.65 27.41
C SER A 48 -32.84 -7.02 27.23
N PHE A 49 -33.57 -7.94 26.61
CA PHE A 49 -33.12 -9.31 26.35
C PHE A 49 -33.10 -9.63 24.86
N ASP A 50 -32.15 -10.46 24.46
CA ASP A 50 -32.00 -10.92 23.08
C ASP A 50 -32.84 -12.18 22.82
N LEU A 51 -32.93 -13.04 23.82
CA LEU A 51 -33.61 -14.33 23.76
C LEU A 51 -34.34 -14.62 25.08
N LEU A 52 -35.61 -14.99 24.96
CA LEU A 52 -36.41 -15.57 26.04
C LEU A 52 -36.45 -17.10 25.91
N ILE A 53 -36.05 -17.82 26.95
CA ILE A 53 -36.23 -19.27 27.07
C ILE A 53 -37.28 -19.50 28.15
N THR A 54 -38.39 -20.16 27.83
CA THR A 54 -39.51 -20.32 28.79
C THR A 54 -40.16 -21.69 28.72
N ASP A 55 -40.47 -22.30 29.86
CA ASP A 55 -41.45 -23.39 29.91
C ASP A 55 -42.85 -22.85 29.58
N VAL A 56 -43.70 -23.64 28.95
CA VAL A 56 -45.12 -23.33 28.69
C VAL A 56 -45.96 -23.37 29.97
N ARG A 57 -45.76 -24.36 30.85
CA ARG A 57 -46.67 -24.62 31.98
C ARG A 57 -46.01 -24.25 33.29
N MET A 58 -46.38 -23.10 33.85
CA MET A 58 -45.91 -22.64 35.16
C MET A 58 -47.08 -22.07 35.98
N PRO A 59 -47.01 -22.07 37.33
CA PRO A 59 -48.04 -21.48 38.17
C PRO A 59 -48.16 -19.96 38.00
N GLY A 60 -49.38 -19.46 37.85
CA GLY A 60 -49.64 -18.01 37.69
C GLY A 60 -49.61 -17.58 36.23
N ILE A 61 -48.75 -16.62 35.89
CA ILE A 61 -48.54 -16.22 34.49
C ILE A 61 -47.76 -17.34 33.81
N ASP A 62 -48.39 -18.00 32.83
CA ASP A 62 -47.77 -19.07 32.05
C ASP A 62 -46.69 -18.50 31.09
N GLY A 63 -45.79 -19.34 30.58
CA GLY A 63 -44.67 -18.84 29.79
C GLY A 63 -45.05 -18.27 28.42
N LEU A 64 -46.21 -18.66 27.87
CA LEU A 64 -46.72 -18.10 26.62
C LEU A 64 -47.32 -16.70 26.85
N GLU A 65 -47.98 -16.50 27.98
CA GLU A 65 -48.47 -15.19 28.42
C GLU A 65 -47.31 -14.26 28.81
N ALA A 66 -46.26 -14.79 29.46
CA ALA A 66 -45.03 -14.04 29.71
C ALA A 66 -44.38 -13.61 28.39
N LEU A 67 -44.24 -14.52 27.41
CA LEU A 67 -43.73 -14.21 26.07
C LEU A 67 -44.54 -13.10 25.38
N GLU A 68 -45.88 -13.18 25.42
CA GLU A 68 -46.76 -12.17 24.84
C GLU A 68 -46.50 -10.78 25.43
N ARG A 69 -46.44 -10.69 26.77
CA ARG A 69 -46.22 -9.42 27.48
C ARG A 69 -44.82 -8.87 27.28
N VAL A 70 -43.80 -9.72 27.36
CA VAL A 70 -42.40 -9.33 27.12
C VAL A 70 -42.25 -8.83 25.68
N ARG A 71 -42.89 -9.48 24.71
CA ARG A 71 -42.85 -9.07 23.30
C ARG A 71 -43.66 -7.80 23.02
N ALA A 72 -44.70 -7.52 23.79
CA ALA A 72 -45.40 -6.24 23.70
C ALA A 72 -44.50 -5.06 24.09
N SER A 73 -43.61 -5.25 25.08
CA SER A 73 -42.60 -4.23 25.46
C SER A 73 -41.32 -4.29 24.63
N GLN A 74 -40.94 -5.48 24.14
CA GLN A 74 -39.72 -5.73 23.38
C GLN A 74 -40.03 -6.55 22.11
N PRO A 75 -40.53 -5.91 21.03
CA PRO A 75 -41.02 -6.61 19.84
C PRO A 75 -39.99 -7.52 19.15
N ASP A 76 -38.70 -7.21 19.30
CA ASP A 76 -37.60 -7.88 18.62
C ASP A 76 -37.02 -9.09 19.37
N VAL A 77 -37.46 -9.33 20.62
CA VAL A 77 -36.98 -10.45 21.45
C VAL A 77 -37.35 -11.78 20.80
N ARG A 78 -36.36 -12.66 20.62
CA ARG A 78 -36.62 -14.02 20.13
C ARG A 78 -37.02 -14.93 21.26
N SER A 79 -37.59 -16.09 20.93
CA SER A 79 -38.05 -17.01 21.97
C SER A 79 -37.85 -18.48 21.62
N LEU A 80 -37.32 -19.22 22.57
CA LEU A 80 -37.24 -20.68 22.59
C LEU A 80 -38.23 -21.19 23.65
N VAL A 81 -39.25 -21.90 23.21
CA VAL A 81 -40.29 -22.42 24.12
C VAL A 81 -40.00 -23.88 24.43
N ILE A 82 -39.93 -24.19 25.73
CA ILE A 82 -39.69 -25.53 26.24
C ILE A 82 -41.03 -26.13 26.70
N THR A 83 -41.33 -27.40 26.39
CA THR A 83 -42.62 -28.01 26.75
C THR A 83 -42.55 -29.51 27.00
N GLY A 84 -43.18 -30.01 28.09
CA GLY A 84 -43.25 -31.44 28.40
C GLY A 84 -44.43 -32.22 27.80
N TYR A 85 -45.56 -31.55 27.57
CA TYR A 85 -46.75 -32.12 26.93
C TYR A 85 -47.49 -31.01 26.19
N ALA A 86 -47.12 -30.76 24.94
CA ALA A 86 -47.84 -29.79 24.11
C ALA A 86 -49.17 -30.40 23.67
N SER A 87 -50.27 -29.94 24.25
CA SER A 87 -51.55 -30.02 23.57
C SER A 87 -51.43 -29.30 22.22
N GLU A 88 -52.20 -29.71 21.21
CA GLU A 88 -52.20 -29.04 19.89
C GLU A 88 -52.52 -27.54 20.04
N GLU A 89 -53.31 -27.18 21.06
CA GLU A 89 -53.68 -25.82 21.42
C GLU A 89 -52.50 -24.96 21.90
N ASP A 90 -51.61 -25.50 22.74
CA ASP A 90 -50.42 -24.77 23.23
C ASP A 90 -49.41 -24.52 22.09
N TRP A 91 -49.27 -25.50 21.18
CA TRP A 91 -48.44 -25.35 19.98
C TRP A 91 -49.01 -24.28 19.04
N LEU A 92 -50.32 -24.30 18.78
CA LEU A 92 -51.03 -23.29 17.99
C LEU A 92 -50.91 -21.90 18.61
N ARG A 93 -51.03 -21.78 19.93
CA ARG A 93 -50.91 -20.51 20.66
C ARG A 93 -49.50 -19.93 20.54
N ALA A 94 -48.48 -20.74 20.76
CA ALA A 94 -47.11 -20.28 20.62
C ALA A 94 -46.74 -19.92 19.18
N ALA A 95 -47.25 -20.67 18.19
CA ALA A 95 -47.07 -20.35 16.77
C ALA A 95 -47.74 -19.01 16.41
N ARG A 96 -48.94 -18.74 16.94
CA ARG A 96 -49.62 -17.43 16.77
C ARG A 96 -48.85 -16.28 17.41
N LEU A 97 -48.20 -16.53 18.55
CA LEU A 97 -47.34 -15.55 19.22
C LEU A 97 -45.99 -15.37 18.50
N GLY A 98 -45.69 -16.17 17.47
CA GLY A 98 -44.47 -16.10 16.69
C GLY A 98 -43.24 -16.60 17.46
N ALA A 99 -43.37 -17.68 18.26
CA ALA A 99 -42.20 -18.23 18.93
C ALA A 99 -41.17 -18.73 17.89
N SER A 100 -39.89 -18.50 18.19
CA SER A 100 -38.82 -18.69 17.21
C SER A 100 -38.41 -20.15 17.04
N GLU A 101 -38.43 -20.91 18.14
CA GLU A 101 -38.13 -22.34 18.14
C GLU A 101 -38.80 -23.03 19.34
N TYR A 102 -38.90 -24.36 19.28
CA TYR A 102 -39.52 -25.20 20.31
C TYR A 102 -38.64 -26.39 20.66
N LEU A 103 -38.57 -26.72 21.95
CA LEU A 103 -37.87 -27.90 22.43
C LEU A 103 -38.78 -28.73 23.35
N ARG A 104 -38.88 -30.03 23.07
CA ARG A 104 -39.78 -30.94 23.80
C ARG A 104 -39.04 -31.65 24.92
N LYS A 105 -39.54 -31.59 26.16
CA LYS A 105 -39.04 -32.40 27.29
C LYS A 105 -39.47 -33.88 27.11
N PRO A 106 -38.62 -34.86 27.47
CA PRO A 106 -37.22 -34.69 27.86
C PRO A 106 -36.32 -34.41 26.65
N PHE A 107 -35.34 -33.53 26.81
CA PHE A 107 -34.32 -33.23 25.81
C PHE A 107 -32.92 -33.32 26.45
N PRO A 108 -31.88 -33.70 25.69
CA PRO A 108 -30.51 -33.53 26.14
C PRO A 108 -30.13 -32.05 26.14
N LEU A 109 -29.30 -31.63 27.11
CA LEU A 109 -28.85 -30.24 27.26
C LEU A 109 -28.16 -29.70 26.00
N GLU A 110 -27.47 -30.56 25.26
CA GLU A 110 -26.82 -30.23 23.99
C GLU A 110 -27.81 -29.73 22.92
N ASP A 111 -29.01 -30.30 22.85
CA ASP A 111 -30.06 -29.86 21.89
C ASP A 111 -30.55 -28.44 22.20
N LEU A 112 -30.57 -28.05 23.48
CA LEU A 112 -30.91 -26.69 23.90
C LEU A 112 -29.80 -25.71 23.52
N LEU A 113 -28.54 -26.05 23.81
CA LEU A 113 -27.40 -25.20 23.45
C LEU A 113 -27.31 -24.99 21.93
N ASP A 114 -27.58 -26.02 21.14
CA ASP A 114 -27.61 -25.91 19.69
C ASP A 114 -28.76 -25.03 19.18
N SER A 115 -29.93 -25.08 19.82
CA SER A 115 -31.05 -24.18 19.52
C SER A 115 -30.72 -22.72 19.85
N VAL A 116 -30.08 -22.48 21.00
CA VAL A 116 -29.62 -21.15 21.42
C VAL A 116 -28.57 -20.60 20.45
N ARG A 117 -27.59 -21.42 20.03
CA ARG A 117 -26.58 -21.03 19.03
C ARG A 117 -27.22 -20.65 17.69
N ARG A 118 -28.18 -21.45 17.19
CA ARG A 118 -28.91 -21.15 15.95
C ARG A 118 -29.68 -19.82 16.02
N LEU A 119 -30.44 -19.62 17.10
CA LEU A 119 -31.19 -18.39 17.30
C LEU A 119 -30.27 -17.18 17.46
N GLY A 120 -29.15 -17.34 18.16
CA GLY A 120 -28.12 -16.32 18.36
C GLY A 120 -27.56 -15.76 17.06
N VAL A 121 -27.26 -16.61 16.08
CA VAL A 121 -26.81 -16.18 14.74
C VAL A 121 -27.85 -15.27 14.09
N GLY A 122 -29.12 -15.66 14.09
CA GLY A 122 -30.19 -14.89 13.45
C GLY A 122 -30.58 -13.60 14.18
N ILE A 123 -30.24 -13.45 15.47
CA ILE A 123 -30.39 -12.19 16.24
C ILE A 123 -29.26 -11.24 15.87
N ALA A 124 -28.02 -11.73 15.84
CA ALA A 124 -26.85 -10.93 15.47
C ALA A 124 -26.97 -10.35 14.05
N GLU A 125 -27.41 -11.16 13.07
CA GLU A 125 -27.60 -10.70 11.69
C GLU A 125 -28.64 -9.57 11.57
N ARG A 126 -29.74 -9.65 12.32
CA ARG A 126 -30.82 -8.64 12.27
C ARG A 126 -30.40 -7.32 12.88
N LYS A 127 -29.69 -7.34 14.02
CA LYS A 127 -29.11 -6.12 14.61
C LYS A 127 -28.17 -5.43 13.63
N ILE A 128 -27.33 -6.20 12.94
CA ILE A 128 -26.43 -5.69 11.89
C ILE A 128 -27.23 -5.03 10.74
N VAL A 129 -28.34 -5.63 10.29
CA VAL A 129 -29.17 -5.06 9.19
C VAL A 129 -29.89 -3.78 9.62
N ALA A 130 -30.51 -3.76 10.79
CA ALA A 130 -31.23 -2.59 11.29
C ALA A 130 -30.29 -1.38 11.53
N GLU A 131 -29.09 -1.64 12.06
CA GLU A 131 -28.04 -0.63 12.22
C GLU A 131 -27.62 -0.04 10.87
N ARG A 132 -27.48 -0.89 9.83
CA ARG A 132 -27.15 -0.48 8.46
C ARG A 132 -28.25 0.39 7.82
N GLU A 133 -29.51 0.00 7.87
CA GLU A 133 -30.59 0.79 7.26
C GLU A 133 -30.80 2.15 7.93
N SER A 134 -30.69 2.19 9.25
CA SER A 134 -30.80 3.42 10.03
C SER A 134 -29.67 4.39 9.69
N ALA A 135 -28.48 3.83 9.45
CA ALA A 135 -27.34 4.58 8.98
C ALA A 135 -27.54 5.03 7.50
N LEU A 136 -28.18 4.24 6.61
CA LEU A 136 -28.52 4.68 5.23
C LEU A 136 -29.24 6.02 5.20
N ARG A 137 -30.26 6.11 6.04
CA ARG A 137 -31.20 7.23 6.11
C ARG A 137 -30.50 8.50 6.59
N ARG A 138 -29.63 8.38 7.60
CA ARG A 138 -28.86 9.51 8.14
C ARG A 138 -27.88 10.06 7.10
N THR A 139 -27.24 9.21 6.30
CA THR A 139 -26.35 9.68 5.23
C THR A 139 -27.12 10.42 4.14
N ALA A 140 -28.21 9.84 3.65
CA ALA A 140 -28.90 10.39 2.50
C ALA A 140 -29.41 11.82 2.78
N VAL A 141 -29.93 12.05 4.00
CA VAL A 141 -30.35 13.37 4.48
C VAL A 141 -29.14 14.31 4.64
N TRP A 142 -28.06 13.85 5.29
CA TRP A 142 -26.83 14.64 5.44
C TRP A 142 -26.19 15.05 4.10
N ALA A 143 -26.18 14.15 3.11
CA ALA A 143 -25.60 14.41 1.79
C ALA A 143 -26.41 15.43 0.99
N LEU A 144 -27.75 15.35 1.07
CA LEU A 144 -28.64 16.34 0.47
C LEU A 144 -28.52 17.71 1.16
N GLU A 145 -28.29 17.75 2.47
CA GLU A 145 -28.05 18.98 3.23
C GLU A 145 -26.68 19.61 2.99
N ALA A 146 -25.62 18.81 2.95
CA ALA A 146 -24.27 19.28 2.62
C ALA A 146 -24.23 19.84 1.20
N TRP A 147 -25.05 19.28 0.31
CA TRP A 147 -25.23 19.75 -1.05
C TRP A 147 -26.05 21.04 -1.12
N ALA A 148 -27.21 21.14 -0.44
CA ALA A 148 -28.04 22.35 -0.44
C ALA A 148 -27.31 23.61 0.08
N ARG A 149 -26.27 23.41 0.90
CA ARG A 149 -25.42 24.48 1.45
C ARG A 149 -24.24 24.86 0.53
N ALA A 150 -23.94 24.07 -0.50
CA ALA A 150 -22.70 24.21 -1.29
C ALA A 150 -22.98 24.46 -2.78
N VAL A 151 -23.08 25.73 -3.17
CA VAL A 151 -23.19 26.17 -4.57
C VAL A 151 -21.81 26.07 -5.27
N ASP A 152 -21.33 24.88 -5.71
CA ASP A 152 -19.96 24.74 -6.26
C ASP A 152 -19.70 23.52 -7.22
N PRO A 153 -18.79 23.58 -8.23
CA PRO A 153 -18.63 22.63 -9.34
C PRO A 153 -17.83 21.35 -9.04
N ALA A 154 -17.38 21.12 -7.81
CA ALA A 154 -16.66 19.91 -7.40
C ALA A 154 -17.61 18.70 -7.25
N LEU A 155 -18.28 18.37 -8.33
CA LEU A 155 -19.49 17.57 -8.33
C LEU A 155 -19.27 16.09 -8.02
N VAL A 156 -18.16 15.56 -8.53
CA VAL A 156 -17.90 14.12 -8.56
C VAL A 156 -17.23 13.66 -7.29
N GLY A 157 -16.38 14.51 -6.72
CA GLY A 157 -15.86 14.33 -5.38
C GLY A 157 -16.99 14.32 -4.34
N LYS A 158 -17.98 15.19 -4.46
CA LYS A 158 -19.09 15.30 -3.50
C LYS A 158 -20.13 14.19 -3.65
N ALA A 159 -20.44 13.78 -4.88
CA ALA A 159 -21.28 12.60 -5.11
C ALA A 159 -20.57 11.32 -4.64
N ARG A 160 -19.26 11.19 -4.90
CA ARG A 160 -18.44 10.15 -4.27
C ARG A 160 -18.54 10.20 -2.78
N LEU A 161 -18.46 11.38 -2.18
CA LEU A 161 -18.58 11.56 -0.74
C LEU A 161 -19.95 11.07 -0.24
N ALA A 162 -21.04 11.41 -0.93
CA ALA A 162 -22.37 10.91 -0.60
C ALA A 162 -22.44 9.38 -0.66
N ALA A 163 -21.84 8.77 -1.68
CA ALA A 163 -21.70 7.31 -1.81
C ALA A 163 -20.80 6.71 -0.74
N MET A 164 -19.72 7.39 -0.39
CA MET A 164 -18.73 6.95 0.60
C MET A 164 -19.35 6.99 1.98
N VAL A 165 -20.01 8.08 2.34
CA VAL A 165 -20.75 8.21 3.60
C VAL A 165 -21.91 7.21 3.62
N ALA A 166 -22.47 6.86 2.46
CA ALA A 166 -23.52 5.86 2.36
C ALA A 166 -22.90 4.47 2.64
N THR A 167 -21.73 4.19 2.07
CA THR A 167 -21.00 2.93 2.30
C THR A 167 -20.46 2.81 3.74
N GLU A 168 -19.99 3.91 4.32
CA GLU A 168 -19.51 4.00 5.71
C GLU A 168 -20.65 3.88 6.73
N LEU A 169 -21.86 4.29 6.35
CA LEU A 169 -23.09 4.00 7.08
C LEU A 169 -23.64 2.59 6.76
N GLY A 170 -22.80 1.71 6.21
CA GLY A 170 -23.02 0.26 6.22
C GLY A 170 -23.89 -0.27 5.08
N LEU A 171 -24.08 0.51 4.02
CA LEU A 171 -25.00 0.14 2.94
C LEU A 171 -24.33 -0.71 1.88
N SER A 172 -25.15 -1.49 1.18
CA SER A 172 -24.67 -2.28 0.06
C SER A 172 -24.20 -1.38 -1.09
N GLY A 173 -23.15 -1.84 -1.78
CA GLY A 173 -22.56 -1.13 -2.92
C GLY A 173 -23.54 -0.67 -4.01
N PRO A 174 -24.59 -1.44 -4.37
CA PRO A 174 -25.60 -1.00 -5.33
C PRO A 174 -26.41 0.22 -4.86
N LEU A 175 -26.82 0.26 -3.59
CA LEU A 175 -27.60 1.36 -3.01
C LEU A 175 -26.74 2.62 -2.76
N ALA A 176 -25.49 2.45 -2.35
CA ALA A 176 -24.53 3.57 -2.26
C ALA A 176 -24.24 4.18 -3.64
N ALA A 177 -24.21 3.35 -4.70
CA ALA A 177 -24.06 3.81 -6.07
C ALA A 177 -25.28 4.58 -6.58
N ASP A 178 -26.50 4.24 -6.16
CA ASP A 178 -27.72 4.99 -6.53
C ASP A 178 -27.75 6.39 -5.88
N VAL A 179 -27.29 6.52 -4.63
CA VAL A 179 -27.09 7.81 -3.94
C VAL A 179 -26.03 8.67 -4.65
N GLN A 180 -24.96 8.04 -5.11
CA GLN A 180 -23.91 8.68 -5.92
C GLN A 180 -24.44 9.21 -7.25
N LEU A 181 -25.22 8.38 -7.96
CA LEU A 181 -25.79 8.70 -9.27
C LEU A 181 -26.79 9.86 -9.17
N ALA A 182 -27.64 9.85 -8.15
CA ALA A 182 -28.58 10.94 -7.85
C ALA A 182 -27.87 12.30 -7.65
N ALA A 183 -26.78 12.31 -6.89
CA ALA A 183 -26.00 13.53 -6.62
C ALA A 183 -25.21 14.04 -7.84
N LEU A 184 -24.69 13.13 -8.67
CA LEU A 184 -23.99 13.44 -9.94
C LEU A 184 -24.94 14.01 -11.00
N ALA A 185 -26.08 13.35 -11.19
CA ALA A 185 -27.10 13.75 -12.15
C ALA A 185 -27.63 15.16 -11.90
N TYR A 186 -28.01 15.44 -10.65
CA TYR A 186 -28.55 16.72 -10.21
C TYR A 186 -27.52 17.86 -10.39
N GLY A 187 -26.24 17.56 -10.18
CA GLY A 187 -25.18 18.55 -10.30
C GLY A 187 -24.70 18.85 -11.73
N ILE A 188 -24.75 17.85 -12.63
CA ILE A 188 -24.46 18.02 -14.07
C ILE A 188 -25.54 18.92 -14.70
N HIS A 189 -26.78 18.81 -14.24
CA HIS A 189 -27.89 19.65 -14.70
C HIS A 189 -27.74 21.13 -14.31
N GLN A 190 -27.08 21.42 -13.19
CA GLN A 190 -26.90 22.80 -12.68
C GLN A 190 -25.81 23.62 -13.39
N ARG A 191 -24.86 22.99 -14.10
CA ARG A 191 -23.72 23.68 -14.74
C ARG A 191 -23.40 23.10 -16.14
N ALA A 192 -23.49 23.94 -17.16
CA ALA A 192 -23.21 23.61 -18.57
C ALA A 192 -21.74 23.22 -18.89
N ASP A 193 -20.86 23.06 -17.89
CA ASP A 193 -19.42 22.86 -18.09
C ASP A 193 -18.86 21.57 -17.39
N THR A 194 -19.06 20.40 -18.04
CA THR A 194 -18.67 18.99 -17.71
C THR A 194 -17.18 18.47 -17.71
N SER A 195 -16.12 19.22 -18.04
CA SER A 195 -14.74 18.70 -18.19
C SER A 195 -14.04 18.30 -16.90
N LEU A 196 -14.46 18.83 -15.76
CA LEU A 196 -13.81 18.55 -14.48
C LEU A 196 -14.39 17.29 -13.80
N ALA A 197 -15.37 16.64 -14.41
CA ALA A 197 -16.25 15.72 -13.70
C ALA A 197 -15.89 14.22 -13.84
N LEU A 198 -14.85 13.82 -14.58
CA LEU A 198 -14.71 12.40 -14.95
C LEU A 198 -13.35 11.77 -14.61
N GLU A 199 -12.40 12.53 -14.05
CA GLU A 199 -11.12 11.97 -13.63
C GLU A 199 -11.30 11.08 -12.38
N GLY A 200 -10.93 9.80 -12.51
CA GLY A 200 -10.87 8.83 -11.42
C GLY A 200 -11.91 7.73 -11.43
N LEU A 201 -12.82 7.63 -12.41
CA LEU A 201 -13.77 6.51 -12.51
C LEU A 201 -13.01 5.19 -12.81
N PRO A 202 -13.25 4.09 -12.07
CA PRO A 202 -12.73 2.77 -12.46
C PRO A 202 -13.29 2.36 -13.84
N ALA A 203 -12.53 1.58 -14.62
CA ALA A 203 -12.80 1.27 -16.03
C ALA A 203 -14.23 0.75 -16.32
N ALA A 204 -14.80 -0.07 -15.42
CA ALA A 204 -16.18 -0.55 -15.53
C ALA A 204 -17.24 0.52 -15.23
N GLY A 205 -16.93 1.49 -14.37
CA GLY A 205 -17.80 2.64 -14.04
C GLY A 205 -17.79 3.71 -15.13
N ALA A 206 -16.65 3.92 -15.79
CA ALA A 206 -16.54 4.84 -16.93
C ALA A 206 -17.38 4.35 -18.13
N LEU A 207 -17.33 3.05 -18.46
CA LEU A 207 -18.14 2.44 -19.52
C LEU A 207 -19.65 2.50 -19.24
N ARG A 208 -20.07 2.40 -17.97
CA ARG A 208 -21.49 2.48 -17.56
C ARG A 208 -22.01 3.92 -17.60
N VAL A 209 -21.19 4.90 -17.23
CA VAL A 209 -21.50 6.33 -17.40
C VAL A 209 -21.58 6.72 -18.88
N ILE A 210 -20.68 6.18 -19.72
CA ILE A 210 -20.72 6.36 -21.18
C ILE A 210 -22.04 5.82 -21.76
N ARG A 211 -22.44 4.60 -21.41
CA ARG A 211 -23.68 3.96 -21.90
C ARG A 211 -24.96 4.69 -21.43
N GLN A 212 -24.96 5.19 -20.20
CA GLN A 212 -26.12 5.90 -19.62
C GLN A 212 -26.26 7.35 -20.10
N LEU A 213 -25.18 8.00 -20.54
CA LEU A 213 -25.22 9.29 -21.22
C LEU A 213 -25.68 9.14 -22.69
N GLU A 214 -25.62 7.94 -23.26
CA GLU A 214 -26.03 7.60 -24.63
C GLU A 214 -27.52 7.20 -24.76
N GLU A 215 -28.19 6.72 -23.70
CA GLU A 215 -29.52 6.05 -23.74
C GLU A 215 -30.74 6.88 -23.27
N GLY A 216 -30.67 8.23 -23.26
CA GLY A 216 -31.66 9.11 -22.59
C GLY A 216 -33.16 8.82 -22.82
N GLU A 217 -33.92 8.62 -21.74
CA GLU A 217 -35.40 8.68 -21.75
C GLU A 217 -36.07 9.12 -20.42
N GLU A 218 -35.40 9.05 -19.27
CA GLU A 218 -35.88 9.68 -18.03
C GLU A 218 -34.82 10.62 -17.46
N SER A 219 -35.18 11.90 -17.31
CA SER A 219 -34.33 12.87 -16.63
C SER A 219 -34.01 12.35 -15.23
N SER A 220 -32.72 12.22 -14.99
CA SER A 220 -32.10 11.76 -13.75
C SER A 220 -32.61 12.49 -12.49
N GLU A 221 -33.21 13.68 -12.65
CA GLU A 221 -33.79 14.48 -11.57
C GLU A 221 -35.17 14.01 -11.11
N ALA A 222 -35.98 13.41 -11.99
CA ALA A 222 -37.31 12.89 -11.65
C ALA A 222 -37.24 11.74 -10.62
N ARG A 223 -36.14 10.98 -10.66
CA ARG A 223 -35.87 9.86 -9.74
C ARG A 223 -35.42 10.32 -8.35
N VAL A 224 -34.68 11.42 -8.26
CA VAL A 224 -34.26 12.03 -6.97
C VAL A 224 -35.48 12.53 -6.20
N VAL A 225 -36.44 13.16 -6.89
CA VAL A 225 -37.67 13.67 -6.28
C VAL A 225 -38.54 12.54 -5.70
N SER A 226 -38.64 11.39 -6.39
CA SER A 226 -39.40 10.20 -5.95
C SER A 226 -38.86 9.55 -4.67
N LEU A 227 -37.54 9.63 -4.45
CA LEU A 227 -36.86 9.05 -3.30
C LEU A 227 -37.06 9.90 -2.03
N VAL A 228 -37.05 11.22 -2.20
CA VAL A 228 -37.17 12.21 -1.11
C VAL A 228 -38.61 12.35 -0.60
N SER A 229 -39.62 12.16 -1.46
CA SER A 229 -41.04 12.25 -1.09
C SER A 229 -41.58 11.11 -0.22
N ARG A 230 -40.75 10.15 0.21
CA ARG A 230 -41.13 9.01 1.08
C ARG A 230 -40.59 9.14 2.52
N LEU A 231 -40.13 10.33 2.89
CA LEU A 231 -39.52 10.65 4.19
C LEU A 231 -40.59 11.21 5.13
N ASP A 232 -41.06 10.42 6.10
CA ASP A 232 -42.19 10.79 6.99
C ASP A 232 -41.79 11.43 8.34
N ASP A 233 -40.51 11.71 8.64
CA ASP A 233 -40.16 12.70 9.70
C ASP A 233 -38.67 13.09 9.71
N PRO A 234 -38.30 14.39 9.62
CA PRO A 234 -36.92 14.85 9.73
C PRO A 234 -36.54 15.30 11.16
N PRO A 235 -35.24 15.22 11.55
CA PRO A 235 -34.80 15.65 12.87
C PRO A 235 -34.99 17.17 13.10
N SER A 236 -35.24 17.55 14.36
CA SER A 236 -35.79 18.83 14.83
C SER A 236 -34.95 20.10 14.56
N ASN A 237 -33.86 19.99 13.83
CA ASN A 237 -32.95 21.07 13.44
C ASN A 237 -32.99 21.39 11.93
N LEU A 238 -33.90 20.80 11.16
CA LEU A 238 -33.90 20.83 9.68
C LEU A 238 -34.79 21.87 8.97
N ASP A 239 -35.77 22.49 9.63
CA ASP A 239 -36.99 22.92 8.92
C ASP A 239 -36.95 24.20 8.03
N GLY A 240 -35.81 24.85 7.83
CA GLY A 240 -35.75 26.10 7.03
C GLY A 240 -35.17 25.95 5.63
N ALA A 241 -33.96 25.41 5.54
CA ALA A 241 -33.12 25.52 4.34
C ALA A 241 -33.43 24.44 3.29
N LEU A 242 -33.89 23.26 3.71
CA LEU A 242 -34.16 22.13 2.82
C LEU A 242 -35.45 22.32 2.01
N ALA A 243 -36.49 22.90 2.62
CA ALA A 243 -37.76 23.19 1.96
C ALA A 243 -37.61 24.21 0.80
N GLU A 244 -36.82 25.27 1.01
CA GLU A 244 -36.50 26.26 -0.03
C GLU A 244 -35.65 25.69 -1.18
N ALA A 245 -34.76 24.75 -0.89
CA ALA A 245 -33.93 24.11 -1.91
C ALA A 245 -34.77 23.19 -2.82
N LEU A 246 -35.68 22.41 -2.24
CA LEU A 246 -36.59 21.51 -2.98
C LEU A 246 -37.62 22.27 -3.83
N GLN A 247 -38.14 23.41 -3.35
CA GLN A 247 -39.03 24.26 -4.14
C GLN A 247 -38.33 24.86 -5.37
N ARG A 248 -37.07 25.31 -5.23
CA ARG A 248 -36.28 25.86 -6.34
C ARG A 248 -35.94 24.83 -7.41
N ALA A 249 -35.66 23.59 -7.00
CA ALA A 249 -35.41 22.47 -7.93
C ALA A 249 -36.66 22.17 -8.77
N ARG A 250 -37.83 22.05 -8.14
CA ARG A 250 -39.12 21.81 -8.82
C ARG A 250 -39.47 22.91 -9.83
N ALA A 251 -39.24 24.18 -9.50
CA ALA A 251 -39.54 25.31 -10.39
C ALA A 251 -38.66 25.34 -11.66
N ARG A 252 -37.44 24.79 -11.59
CA ARG A 252 -36.45 24.85 -12.68
C ARG A 252 -36.58 23.70 -13.67
N VAL A 253 -36.93 22.50 -13.21
CA VAL A 253 -37.31 21.37 -14.09
C VAL A 253 -38.47 21.77 -15.01
N ALA A 254 -39.42 22.56 -14.50
CA ALA A 254 -40.52 23.11 -15.30
C ALA A 254 -40.06 24.14 -16.35
N ALA A 255 -38.93 24.83 -16.13
CA ALA A 255 -38.39 25.85 -17.03
C ALA A 255 -37.42 25.28 -18.09
N GLU A 256 -36.59 24.29 -17.75
CA GLU A 256 -35.63 23.68 -18.66
C GLU A 256 -36.30 22.77 -19.72
N SER A 257 -37.44 22.16 -19.36
CA SER A 257 -38.31 21.47 -20.31
C SER A 257 -38.88 22.41 -21.39
N ALA A 258 -38.84 23.74 -21.18
CA ALA A 258 -39.24 24.75 -22.16
C ALA A 258 -38.05 25.34 -22.96
N ALA A 259 -36.82 25.30 -22.42
CA ALA A 259 -35.62 25.91 -23.02
C ALA A 259 -34.83 24.97 -23.96
N ALA A 260 -34.91 23.65 -23.74
CA ALA A 260 -34.25 22.62 -24.57
C ALA A 260 -34.72 22.60 -26.05
N ALA A 261 -35.74 23.38 -26.40
CA ALA A 261 -36.25 23.53 -27.75
C ALA A 261 -35.37 24.39 -28.68
N LEU A 262 -34.30 25.07 -28.21
CA LEU A 262 -33.74 26.22 -28.95
C LEU A 262 -32.33 26.12 -29.58
N TYR A 263 -31.22 25.55 -29.04
CA TYR A 263 -29.91 25.47 -29.79
C TYR A 263 -28.83 24.50 -29.20
N PRO A 264 -28.28 23.46 -29.92
CA PRO A 264 -27.40 22.43 -29.28
C PRO A 264 -25.92 22.18 -29.72
N ALA A 265 -25.42 22.41 -30.95
CA ALA A 265 -24.39 21.46 -31.49
C ALA A 265 -22.85 21.73 -31.34
N TYR A 266 -22.32 22.95 -31.17
CA TYR A 266 -20.87 23.20 -31.50
C TYR A 266 -19.87 23.38 -30.34
N ARG A 267 -20.29 23.53 -29.08
CA ARG A 267 -19.36 23.74 -27.93
C ARG A 267 -18.91 22.47 -27.20
N GLU A 268 -19.67 21.39 -27.31
CA GLU A 268 -19.43 20.18 -26.51
C GLU A 268 -18.32 19.27 -27.04
N GLN A 269 -17.97 19.38 -28.31
CA GLN A 269 -17.08 18.42 -28.97
C GLN A 269 -15.63 18.55 -28.46
N GLY A 270 -14.99 19.72 -28.65
CA GLY A 270 -13.57 20.01 -28.33
C GLY A 270 -13.10 19.80 -26.89
N ARG A 271 -14.03 19.56 -25.97
CA ARG A 271 -13.77 19.37 -24.55
C ARG A 271 -13.62 17.90 -24.18
N LYS A 272 -14.30 17.02 -24.92
CA LYS A 272 -14.26 15.57 -24.76
C LYS A 272 -12.87 15.02 -25.15
N GLU A 273 -12.22 15.56 -26.18
CA GLU A 273 -10.94 15.00 -26.66
C GLU A 273 -9.74 15.31 -25.77
N ARG A 274 -9.73 16.44 -25.03
CA ARG A 274 -8.65 16.77 -24.09
C ARG A 274 -8.63 15.85 -22.87
N GLN A 275 -9.82 15.48 -22.37
CA GLN A 275 -9.95 14.55 -21.25
C GLN A 275 -9.41 13.16 -21.60
N LEU A 276 -9.69 12.70 -22.84
CA LEU A 276 -9.21 11.41 -23.34
C LEU A 276 -7.67 11.35 -23.51
N LEU A 277 -7.02 12.47 -23.87
CA LEU A 277 -5.56 12.55 -23.98
C LEU A 277 -4.84 12.45 -22.64
N SER A 278 -5.39 13.09 -21.61
CA SER A 278 -4.86 13.03 -20.24
C SER A 278 -4.91 11.59 -19.72
N LEU A 279 -6.05 10.91 -19.95
CA LEU A 279 -6.22 9.49 -19.62
C LEU A 279 -5.23 8.58 -20.36
N ALA A 280 -5.01 8.81 -21.66
CA ALA A 280 -4.08 7.99 -22.45
C ALA A 280 -2.62 8.09 -21.97
N ARG A 281 -2.16 9.28 -21.55
CA ARG A 281 -0.80 9.48 -21.00
C ARG A 281 -0.57 8.70 -19.71
N ALA A 282 -1.54 8.73 -18.81
CA ALA A 282 -1.45 8.03 -17.53
C ALA A 282 -1.32 6.50 -17.70
N LEU A 283 -1.76 5.96 -18.84
CA LEU A 283 -1.76 4.52 -19.11
C LEU A 283 -0.50 4.02 -19.85
N GLU A 284 0.40 4.90 -20.33
CA GLU A 284 1.54 4.50 -21.18
C GLU A 284 2.47 3.44 -20.51
N GLU A 285 2.68 3.55 -19.20
CA GLU A 285 3.55 2.64 -18.43
C GLU A 285 2.79 1.43 -17.87
N SER A 286 1.52 1.61 -17.46
CA SER A 286 0.74 0.60 -16.74
C SER A 286 -0.08 -0.33 -17.65
N ASP A 287 -0.66 0.22 -18.73
CA ASP A 287 -1.44 -0.53 -19.72
C ASP A 287 -1.24 0.09 -21.12
N PRO A 288 -0.11 -0.23 -21.79
CA PRO A 288 0.22 0.32 -23.10
C PRO A 288 -0.82 -0.04 -24.18
N GLY A 289 -1.57 -1.13 -24.02
CA GLY A 289 -2.61 -1.52 -24.98
C GLY A 289 -3.80 -0.54 -24.96
N GLN A 290 -4.30 -0.21 -23.77
CA GLN A 290 -5.40 0.75 -23.61
C GLN A 290 -4.98 2.19 -23.91
N ALA A 291 -3.74 2.56 -23.54
CA ALA A 291 -3.18 3.87 -23.89
C ALA A 291 -3.22 4.10 -25.41
N GLU A 292 -2.79 3.11 -26.19
CA GLU A 292 -2.80 3.19 -27.65
C GLU A 292 -4.22 3.25 -28.24
N GLU A 293 -5.19 2.52 -27.69
CA GLU A 293 -6.58 2.56 -28.16
C GLU A 293 -7.20 3.95 -27.96
N LEU A 294 -6.96 4.58 -26.80
CA LEU A 294 -7.41 5.93 -26.52
C LEU A 294 -6.72 6.96 -27.42
N TYR A 295 -5.40 6.84 -27.63
CA TYR A 295 -4.69 7.70 -28.58
C TYR A 295 -5.23 7.56 -30.01
N ARG A 296 -5.56 6.35 -30.47
CA ARG A 296 -6.21 6.14 -31.77
C ARG A 296 -7.62 6.72 -31.83
N HIS A 297 -8.38 6.68 -30.73
CA HIS A 297 -9.71 7.27 -30.69
C HIS A 297 -9.64 8.80 -30.83
N VAL A 298 -8.76 9.44 -30.06
CA VAL A 298 -8.57 10.89 -30.10
C VAL A 298 -8.01 11.32 -31.45
N SER A 299 -7.02 10.62 -32.01
CA SER A 299 -6.41 11.02 -33.28
C SER A 299 -7.39 11.01 -34.45
N ARG A 300 -8.44 10.16 -34.41
CA ARG A 300 -9.48 10.10 -35.45
C ARG A 300 -10.55 11.17 -35.30
N LYS A 301 -10.91 11.55 -34.07
CA LYS A 301 -12.03 12.47 -33.79
C LYS A 301 -11.60 13.91 -33.56
N ALA A 302 -10.38 14.13 -33.08
CA ALA A 302 -9.85 15.46 -32.79
C ALA A 302 -9.14 16.08 -34.00
N GLY A 303 -9.12 17.41 -34.06
CA GLY A 303 -8.29 18.20 -34.98
C GLY A 303 -7.19 18.96 -34.24
N GLY A 304 -6.23 19.54 -34.99
CA GLY A 304 -5.20 20.42 -34.43
C GLY A 304 -4.21 19.72 -33.49
N ARG A 305 -3.73 20.44 -32.45
CA ARG A 305 -2.74 19.97 -31.48
C ARG A 305 -3.11 18.66 -30.75
N PRO A 306 -4.35 18.45 -30.26
CA PRO A 306 -4.76 17.19 -29.64
C PRO A 306 -4.53 15.95 -30.52
N ALA A 307 -4.78 16.06 -31.83
CA ALA A 307 -4.57 14.95 -32.76
C ALA A 307 -3.08 14.62 -32.93
N LEU A 308 -2.21 15.64 -32.97
CA LEU A 308 -0.75 15.44 -33.05
C LEU A 308 -0.21 14.77 -31.79
N GLU A 309 -0.62 15.24 -30.62
CA GLU A 309 -0.22 14.67 -29.34
C GLU A 309 -0.65 13.21 -29.22
N ALA A 310 -1.85 12.88 -29.72
CA ALA A 310 -2.35 11.51 -29.75
C ALA A 310 -1.48 10.60 -30.65
N LEU A 311 -1.16 11.06 -31.86
CA LEU A 311 -0.36 10.28 -32.81
C LEU A 311 1.07 10.07 -32.31
N LEU A 312 1.72 11.09 -31.74
CA LEU A 312 3.06 10.97 -31.16
C LEU A 312 3.05 10.07 -29.92
N GLY A 313 2.00 10.12 -29.10
CA GLY A 313 1.78 9.19 -27.98
C GLY A 313 1.66 7.73 -28.42
N ALA A 314 0.84 7.46 -29.42
CA ALA A 314 0.72 6.13 -30.01
C ALA A 314 2.08 5.63 -30.57
N ALA A 315 2.87 6.50 -31.20
CA ALA A 315 4.20 6.16 -31.70
C ALA A 315 5.20 5.81 -30.58
N ARG A 316 5.15 6.48 -29.42
CA ARG A 316 5.99 6.14 -28.27
C ARG A 316 5.67 4.77 -27.71
N VAL A 317 4.38 4.46 -27.55
CA VAL A 317 3.89 3.17 -27.05
C VAL A 317 4.22 2.03 -28.02
N ALA A 318 4.03 2.24 -29.33
CA ALA A 318 4.41 1.27 -30.36
C ALA A 318 5.91 0.94 -30.33
N ARG A 319 6.77 1.95 -30.12
CA ARG A 319 8.22 1.75 -30.00
C ARG A 319 8.60 0.91 -28.79
N ALA A 320 7.97 1.15 -27.64
CA ALA A 320 8.23 0.38 -26.41
C ALA A 320 7.91 -1.12 -26.59
N ARG A 321 6.91 -1.44 -27.42
CA ARG A 321 6.54 -2.82 -27.78
C ARG A 321 7.38 -3.43 -28.92
N GLY A 322 8.25 -2.65 -29.55
CA GLY A 322 9.04 -3.08 -30.71
C GLY A 322 8.27 -3.13 -32.05
N ALA A 323 7.09 -2.50 -32.14
CA ALA A 323 6.25 -2.49 -33.34
C ALA A 323 6.69 -1.41 -34.34
N MET A 324 7.80 -1.67 -35.04
CA MET A 324 8.51 -0.66 -35.86
C MET A 324 7.69 -0.05 -37.01
N GLU A 325 6.84 -0.84 -37.68
CA GLU A 325 5.98 -0.33 -38.76
C GLU A 325 4.87 0.60 -38.23
N GLU A 326 4.33 0.33 -37.04
CA GLU A 326 3.34 1.19 -36.39
C GLU A 326 3.95 2.55 -35.98
N VAL A 327 5.18 2.54 -35.47
CA VAL A 327 5.94 3.77 -35.18
C VAL A 327 6.08 4.63 -36.43
N ARG A 328 6.43 4.01 -37.58
CA ARG A 328 6.56 4.71 -38.86
C ARG A 328 5.22 5.31 -39.31
N GLY A 329 4.13 4.54 -39.19
CA GLY A 329 2.79 4.98 -39.53
C GLY A 329 2.36 6.23 -38.74
N TYR A 330 2.39 6.14 -37.41
CA TYR A 330 1.95 7.23 -36.53
C TYR A 330 2.82 8.49 -36.66
N ALA A 331 4.15 8.33 -36.72
CA ALA A 331 5.07 9.47 -36.83
C ALA A 331 4.93 10.21 -38.16
N ARG A 332 4.72 9.50 -39.29
CA ARG A 332 4.45 10.12 -40.59
C ARG A 332 3.11 10.85 -40.62
N GLU A 333 2.07 10.25 -40.05
CA GLU A 333 0.74 10.87 -39.98
C GLU A 333 0.76 12.14 -39.13
N ALA A 334 1.45 12.11 -37.97
CA ALA A 334 1.65 13.29 -37.14
C ALA A 334 2.36 14.40 -37.93
N TRP A 335 3.46 14.05 -38.61
CA TRP A 335 4.20 15.01 -39.43
C TRP A 335 3.33 15.63 -40.54
N GLN A 336 2.63 14.82 -41.33
CA GLN A 336 1.76 15.29 -42.41
C GLN A 336 0.69 16.24 -41.91
N ARG A 337 0.05 15.93 -40.78
CA ARG A 337 -0.96 16.81 -40.16
C ARG A 337 -0.36 18.09 -39.62
N SER A 338 0.88 18.07 -39.14
CA SER A 338 1.55 19.25 -38.61
C SER A 338 1.93 20.29 -39.68
N LEU A 339 2.03 19.90 -40.97
CA LEU A 339 2.42 20.78 -42.08
C LEU A 339 1.44 21.91 -42.35
N SER A 340 0.15 21.70 -42.05
CA SER A 340 -0.88 22.74 -42.15
C SER A 340 -0.99 23.58 -40.87
N MET A 341 -0.12 23.33 -39.89
CA MET A 341 -0.09 24.04 -38.60
C MET A 341 1.05 25.06 -38.56
N GLY A 342 1.04 25.96 -37.57
CA GLY A 342 2.05 27.01 -37.45
C GLY A 342 3.48 26.47 -37.29
N SER A 343 4.48 27.25 -37.74
CA SER A 343 5.88 26.82 -37.88
C SER A 343 6.52 26.23 -36.61
N LEU A 344 6.16 26.75 -35.43
CA LEU A 344 6.66 26.25 -34.15
C LEU A 344 6.12 24.84 -33.84
N LEU A 345 4.81 24.63 -34.02
CA LEU A 345 4.17 23.34 -33.75
C LEU A 345 4.64 22.28 -34.77
N SER A 346 4.86 22.67 -36.03
CA SER A 346 5.48 21.81 -37.02
C SER A 346 6.93 21.46 -36.65
N ALA A 347 7.69 22.41 -36.07
CA ALA A 347 9.06 22.15 -35.65
C ALA A 347 9.13 21.18 -34.46
N GLU A 348 8.26 21.35 -33.45
CA GLU A 348 8.15 20.43 -32.31
C GLU A 348 7.75 19.02 -32.77
N CYS A 349 6.75 18.93 -33.64
CA CYS A 349 6.32 17.65 -34.21
C CYS A 349 7.44 17.01 -35.05
N ALA A 350 8.17 17.78 -35.87
CA ALA A 350 9.30 17.30 -36.66
C ALA A 350 10.43 16.76 -35.79
N LEU A 351 10.72 17.41 -34.67
CA LEU A 351 11.75 16.96 -33.73
C LEU A 351 11.36 15.62 -33.10
N GLU A 352 10.15 15.52 -32.55
CA GLU A 352 9.72 14.33 -31.85
C GLU A 352 9.52 13.14 -32.81
N ALA A 353 8.84 13.36 -33.95
CA ALA A 353 8.70 12.35 -34.99
C ALA A 353 10.06 11.94 -35.57
N GLY A 354 10.96 12.90 -35.79
CA GLY A 354 12.31 12.66 -36.30
C GLY A 354 13.16 11.83 -35.33
N LEU A 355 13.10 12.09 -34.02
CA LEU A 355 13.79 11.29 -33.00
C LEU A 355 13.22 9.88 -32.86
N LEU A 356 11.91 9.71 -33.02
CA LEU A 356 11.26 8.40 -33.03
C LEU A 356 11.66 7.60 -34.28
N LEU A 357 11.61 8.22 -35.45
CA LEU A 357 11.94 7.60 -36.73
C LEU A 357 13.44 7.32 -36.89
N ALA A 358 14.33 8.21 -36.46
CA ALA A 358 15.78 8.03 -36.67
C ALA A 358 16.34 6.78 -35.95
N ARG A 359 15.65 6.29 -34.91
CA ARG A 359 16.00 5.05 -34.21
C ARG A 359 15.51 3.79 -34.93
N VAL A 360 14.53 3.91 -35.82
CA VAL A 360 13.89 2.80 -36.54
C VAL A 360 14.35 2.77 -37.99
N ASN A 361 14.27 3.90 -38.67
CA ASN A 361 14.75 4.15 -40.02
C ASN A 361 15.41 5.54 -40.14
N PRO A 362 16.74 5.62 -40.08
CA PRO A 362 17.48 6.88 -40.23
C PRO A 362 17.17 7.63 -41.52
N GLU A 363 16.86 6.94 -42.63
CA GLU A 363 16.57 7.57 -43.93
C GLU A 363 15.33 8.47 -43.87
N GLU A 364 14.39 8.18 -42.96
CA GLU A 364 13.17 8.98 -42.76
C GLU A 364 13.26 9.95 -41.60
N GLY A 365 13.96 9.56 -40.52
CA GLY A 365 14.10 10.41 -39.34
C GLY A 365 15.02 11.60 -39.54
N VAL A 366 16.14 11.40 -40.25
CA VAL A 366 17.16 12.43 -40.46
C VAL A 366 16.60 13.66 -41.21
N PRO A 367 15.84 13.52 -42.31
CA PRO A 367 15.21 14.67 -42.98
C PRO A 367 14.29 15.50 -42.07
N LEU A 368 13.58 14.88 -41.12
CA LEU A 368 12.72 15.60 -40.17
C LEU A 368 13.53 16.36 -39.11
N LEU A 369 14.65 15.79 -38.65
CA LEU A 369 15.58 16.48 -37.76
C LEU A 369 16.23 17.68 -38.46
N GLU A 370 16.55 17.58 -39.75
CA GLU A 370 17.03 18.73 -40.54
C GLU A 370 15.95 19.79 -40.71
N ARG A 371 14.72 19.35 -40.96
CA ARG A 371 13.58 20.26 -41.08
C ARG A 371 13.32 21.02 -39.79
N THR A 372 13.52 20.38 -38.64
CA THR A 372 13.47 21.03 -37.32
C THR A 372 14.43 22.22 -37.26
N LEU A 373 15.68 22.05 -37.69
CA LEU A 373 16.68 23.13 -37.70
C LEU A 373 16.38 24.24 -38.71
N GLN A 374 15.63 23.95 -39.78
CA GLN A 374 15.18 24.94 -40.75
C GLN A 374 13.99 25.76 -40.24
N LEU A 375 13.12 25.14 -39.43
CA LEU A 375 11.91 25.76 -38.89
C LEU A 375 12.19 26.57 -37.61
N LEU A 376 13.17 26.17 -36.80
CA LEU A 376 13.57 26.87 -35.59
C LEU A 376 14.66 27.91 -35.85
N ARG A 377 14.42 29.15 -35.41
CA ARG A 377 15.46 30.19 -35.35
C ARG A 377 16.45 29.90 -34.21
N PRO A 378 17.70 30.40 -34.26
CA PRO A 378 18.72 30.13 -33.24
C PRO A 378 18.36 30.56 -31.82
N ASP A 379 17.47 31.55 -31.68
CA ASP A 379 16.94 32.10 -30.43
C ASP A 379 15.69 31.37 -29.92
N GLN A 380 15.10 30.48 -30.73
CA GLN A 380 13.87 29.76 -30.41
C GLN A 380 14.16 28.31 -30.00
N ALA A 381 13.66 27.90 -28.83
CA ALA A 381 13.76 26.54 -28.30
C ALA A 381 15.20 25.95 -28.33
N PRO A 382 16.14 26.52 -27.55
CA PRO A 382 17.55 26.14 -27.58
C PRO A 382 17.80 24.65 -27.25
N SER A 383 17.01 24.05 -26.34
CA SER A 383 17.08 22.61 -26.04
C SER A 383 16.67 21.73 -27.22
N GLY A 384 15.54 22.05 -27.86
CA GLY A 384 15.04 21.33 -29.03
C GLY A 384 16.03 21.38 -30.20
N ARG A 385 16.65 22.55 -30.40
CA ARG A 385 17.68 22.73 -31.43
C ARG A 385 18.96 21.95 -31.11
N ALA A 386 19.42 21.97 -29.85
CA ALA A 386 20.56 21.18 -29.40
C ALA A 386 20.31 19.67 -29.58
N ARG A 387 19.10 19.18 -29.26
CA ARG A 387 18.70 17.78 -29.46
C ARG A 387 18.71 17.39 -30.94
N ALA A 388 18.19 18.23 -31.82
CA ALA A 388 18.24 17.99 -33.27
C ALA A 388 19.69 17.90 -33.78
N VAL A 389 20.56 18.84 -33.37
CA VAL A 389 22.00 18.83 -33.71
C VAL A 389 22.69 17.55 -33.26
N LEU A 390 22.50 17.18 -31.99
CA LEU A 390 23.12 15.97 -31.42
C LEU A 390 22.59 14.70 -32.08
N ALA A 391 21.29 14.65 -32.37
CA ALA A 391 20.67 13.51 -33.06
C ALA A 391 21.17 13.38 -34.50
N LEU A 392 21.31 14.47 -35.26
CA LEU A 392 21.87 14.42 -36.62
C LEU A 392 23.30 13.92 -36.64
N ARG A 393 24.10 14.26 -35.63
CA ARG A 393 25.44 13.68 -35.49
C ARG A 393 25.38 12.19 -35.16
N CYS A 394 24.53 11.79 -34.21
CA CYS A 394 24.44 10.40 -33.75
C CYS A 394 23.89 9.45 -34.83
N PHE A 395 22.85 9.87 -35.56
CA PHE A 395 22.16 9.00 -36.52
C PHE A 395 22.63 9.17 -37.97
N ALA A 396 23.22 10.31 -38.34
CA ALA A 396 23.66 10.58 -39.72
C ALA A 396 25.16 10.90 -39.87
N GLY A 397 25.93 10.94 -38.77
CA GLY A 397 27.36 11.28 -38.81
C GLY A 397 27.66 12.71 -39.27
N ARG A 398 26.65 13.58 -39.38
CA ARG A 398 26.81 14.95 -39.89
C ARG A 398 27.44 15.86 -38.83
N GLN A 399 28.45 16.63 -39.22
CA GLN A 399 29.02 17.67 -38.38
C GLN A 399 28.25 18.98 -38.58
N ILE A 400 27.15 19.13 -37.84
CA ILE A 400 26.30 20.33 -37.88
C ILE A 400 26.43 21.05 -36.54
N GLY A 401 26.88 22.31 -36.55
CA GLY A 401 27.07 23.10 -35.33
C GLY A 401 28.15 22.58 -34.39
N ASP A 402 28.28 23.21 -33.23
CA ASP A 402 29.23 22.79 -32.19
C ASP A 402 28.59 21.73 -31.27
N PHE A 403 29.19 20.53 -31.29
CA PHE A 403 28.78 19.40 -30.49
C PHE A 403 28.94 19.65 -28.99
N GLU A 404 30.07 20.18 -28.55
CA GLU A 404 30.28 20.39 -27.11
C GLU A 404 29.36 21.48 -26.57
N THR A 405 29.14 22.55 -27.35
CA THR A 405 28.18 23.59 -26.98
C THR A 405 26.76 23.04 -26.88
N SER A 406 26.34 22.16 -27.80
CA SER A 406 25.02 21.53 -27.74
C SER A 406 24.87 20.58 -26.54
N VAL A 407 25.91 19.84 -26.16
CA VAL A 407 25.88 19.01 -24.95
C VAL A 407 25.85 19.90 -23.71
N ARG A 408 26.63 20.99 -23.65
CA ARG A 408 26.60 21.95 -22.53
C ARG A 408 25.24 22.61 -22.38
N GLU A 409 24.52 22.88 -23.48
CA GLU A 409 23.16 23.41 -23.45
C GLU A 409 22.18 22.44 -22.77
N LEU A 410 22.27 21.14 -23.08
CA LEU A 410 21.44 20.11 -22.44
C LEU A 410 21.86 19.81 -20.99
N MET A 411 23.11 20.08 -20.63
CA MET A 411 23.62 19.96 -19.25
C MET A 411 23.15 21.09 -18.33
N ARG A 412 22.38 22.08 -18.84
CA ARG A 412 21.76 23.09 -18.00
C ARG A 412 20.68 22.47 -17.10
N PRO A 413 20.51 22.93 -15.85
CA PRO A 413 19.54 22.36 -14.92
C PRO A 413 18.10 22.29 -15.46
N GLU A 414 17.69 23.29 -16.24
CA GLU A 414 16.37 23.42 -16.85
C GLU A 414 16.04 22.30 -17.85
N HIS A 415 17.06 21.69 -18.47
CA HIS A 415 16.91 20.67 -19.50
C HIS A 415 17.21 19.25 -19.00
N ARG A 416 17.30 19.05 -17.69
CA ARG A 416 17.72 17.76 -17.10
C ARG A 416 16.84 16.58 -17.55
N ALA A 417 15.53 16.76 -17.64
CA ALA A 417 14.60 15.71 -18.10
C ALA A 417 14.82 15.39 -19.58
N GLU A 418 14.94 16.42 -20.42
CA GLU A 418 15.23 16.24 -21.85
C GLU A 418 16.58 15.56 -22.11
N LEU A 419 17.60 15.88 -21.30
CA LEU A 419 18.90 15.22 -21.36
C LEU A 419 18.77 13.75 -20.95
N ALA A 420 18.11 13.45 -19.84
CA ALA A 420 17.90 12.07 -19.39
C ALA A 420 17.21 11.20 -20.46
N ASP A 421 16.19 11.73 -21.13
CA ASP A 421 15.50 11.08 -22.27
C ASP A 421 16.40 10.90 -23.50
N SER A 422 17.43 11.75 -23.60
CA SER A 422 18.38 11.78 -24.71
C SER A 422 19.59 10.85 -24.49
N LEU A 423 20.01 10.63 -23.24
CA LEU A 423 21.19 9.84 -22.89
C LEU A 423 21.20 8.42 -23.50
N PRO A 424 20.10 7.65 -23.57
CA PRO A 424 20.15 6.29 -24.12
C PRO A 424 20.72 6.18 -25.53
N TRP A 425 20.48 7.16 -26.41
CA TRP A 425 21.05 7.21 -27.76
C TRP A 425 22.26 8.13 -27.89
N LEU A 426 22.44 9.07 -26.97
CA LEU A 426 23.52 10.05 -26.99
C LEU A 426 24.82 9.52 -26.32
N LEU A 427 24.70 8.73 -25.25
CA LEU A 427 25.82 8.26 -24.43
C LEU A 427 26.91 7.53 -25.24
N PRO A 428 26.59 6.61 -26.18
CA PRO A 428 27.61 5.95 -26.99
C PRO A 428 28.47 6.95 -27.78
N SER A 429 27.83 7.96 -28.39
CA SER A 429 28.55 8.99 -29.15
C SER A 429 29.37 9.90 -28.23
N LEU A 430 28.85 10.24 -27.04
CA LEU A 430 29.57 11.01 -26.04
C LEU A 430 30.84 10.28 -25.58
N MET A 431 30.76 8.98 -25.27
CA MET A 431 31.89 8.19 -24.80
C MET A 431 33.03 8.17 -25.83
N GLU A 432 32.72 8.27 -27.12
CA GLU A 432 33.74 8.34 -28.17
C GLU A 432 34.34 9.74 -28.35
N HIS A 433 33.50 10.78 -28.33
CA HIS A 433 33.86 12.10 -28.85
C HIS A 433 33.97 13.21 -27.81
N ALA A 434 33.37 13.05 -26.63
CA ALA A 434 33.36 14.10 -25.60
C ALA A 434 34.69 14.16 -24.83
N ALA A 435 34.99 15.36 -24.30
CA ALA A 435 36.12 15.58 -23.42
C ALA A 435 35.99 14.79 -22.09
N PRO A 436 37.10 14.28 -21.51
CA PRO A 436 37.07 13.47 -20.28
C PRO A 436 36.35 14.15 -19.11
N ALA A 437 36.54 15.45 -18.91
CA ALA A 437 35.88 16.21 -17.84
C ALA A 437 34.34 16.21 -17.97
N LEU A 438 33.81 16.25 -19.19
CA LEU A 438 32.37 16.18 -19.46
C LEU A 438 31.84 14.78 -19.17
N LEU A 439 32.61 13.74 -19.52
CA LEU A 439 32.26 12.34 -19.27
C LEU A 439 32.23 12.05 -17.76
N THR A 440 33.25 12.45 -17.00
CA THR A 440 33.28 12.28 -15.54
C THR A 440 32.07 12.96 -14.89
N ARG A 441 31.68 14.15 -15.37
CA ARG A 441 30.49 14.86 -14.89
C ARG A 441 29.19 14.12 -15.20
N ILE A 442 29.01 13.66 -16.45
CA ILE A 442 27.81 12.90 -16.87
C ILE A 442 27.70 11.59 -16.10
N VAL A 443 28.81 10.86 -15.93
CA VAL A 443 28.88 9.59 -15.17
C VAL A 443 28.50 9.80 -13.70
N ARG A 444 28.91 10.93 -13.11
CA ARG A 444 28.58 11.29 -11.73
C ARG A 444 27.10 11.70 -11.57
N GLU A 445 26.54 12.45 -12.53
CA GLU A 445 25.17 12.97 -12.45
C GLU A 445 24.09 11.94 -12.89
N PHE A 446 24.44 11.00 -13.77
CA PHE A 446 23.52 10.04 -14.39
C PHE A 446 24.03 8.58 -14.31
N PRO A 447 24.26 8.02 -13.11
CA PRO A 447 24.82 6.69 -12.94
C PRO A 447 23.89 5.56 -13.42
N ARG A 448 22.56 5.78 -13.40
CA ARG A 448 21.56 4.77 -13.81
C ARG A 448 21.52 4.62 -15.33
N GLU A 449 21.58 5.74 -16.04
CA GLU A 449 21.60 5.82 -17.49
C GLU A 449 22.87 5.17 -18.06
N LEU A 450 24.01 5.40 -17.39
CA LEU A 450 25.26 4.71 -17.70
C LEU A 450 25.13 3.19 -17.55
N LEU A 451 24.57 2.71 -16.43
CA LEU A 451 24.35 1.28 -16.23
C LEU A 451 23.42 0.67 -17.29
N ARG A 452 22.38 1.40 -17.73
CA ARG A 452 21.48 0.93 -18.80
C ARG A 452 22.23 0.76 -20.13
N VAL A 453 23.08 1.73 -20.50
CA VAL A 453 23.84 1.68 -21.76
C VAL A 453 24.96 0.62 -21.71
N VAL A 454 25.61 0.43 -20.56
CA VAL A 454 26.59 -0.64 -20.37
C VAL A 454 25.90 -2.01 -20.49
N LYS A 455 24.70 -2.18 -19.90
CA LYS A 455 23.91 -3.41 -20.02
C LYS A 455 23.40 -3.69 -21.44
N SER A 456 23.09 -2.65 -22.22
CA SER A 456 22.61 -2.82 -23.60
C SER A 456 23.72 -3.19 -24.57
N GLY A 457 24.99 -3.17 -24.15
CA GLY A 457 26.15 -3.52 -25.00
C GLY A 457 26.42 -2.50 -26.11
N SER A 458 25.87 -1.28 -26.02
CA SER A 458 25.90 -0.30 -27.10
C SER A 458 27.21 0.50 -27.21
N LEU A 459 28.20 0.20 -26.36
CA LEU A 459 29.50 0.90 -26.34
C LEU A 459 30.54 0.15 -27.19
N SER A 460 31.22 0.89 -28.07
CA SER A 460 32.39 0.39 -28.80
C SER A 460 33.57 0.09 -27.85
N PRO A 461 34.57 -0.73 -28.24
CA PRO A 461 35.74 -1.01 -27.40
C PRO A 461 36.47 0.25 -26.94
N LYS A 462 36.58 1.26 -27.82
CA LYS A 462 37.14 2.58 -27.49
C LYS A 462 36.29 3.33 -26.46
N GLY A 463 34.95 3.23 -26.58
CA GLY A 463 34.02 3.78 -25.59
C GLY A 463 34.08 3.07 -24.24
N GLN A 464 34.27 1.74 -24.22
CA GLN A 464 34.46 0.95 -23.00
C GLN A 464 35.73 1.33 -22.26
N GLN A 465 36.85 1.53 -22.96
CA GLN A 465 38.12 1.97 -22.37
C GLN A 465 37.97 3.34 -21.66
N LYS A 466 37.40 4.32 -22.36
CA LYS A 466 37.11 5.64 -21.78
C LYS A 466 36.13 5.57 -20.61
N ALA A 467 35.18 4.63 -20.64
CA ALA A 467 34.28 4.39 -19.52
C ALA A 467 35.03 3.87 -18.29
N VAL A 468 35.97 2.92 -18.44
CA VAL A 468 36.80 2.43 -17.31
C VAL A 468 37.61 3.57 -16.68
N GLU A 469 38.20 4.45 -17.50
CA GLU A 469 38.95 5.61 -17.03
C GLU A 469 38.08 6.59 -16.25
N ALA A 470 36.92 6.98 -16.80
CA ALA A 470 35.98 7.87 -16.13
C ALA A 470 35.41 7.25 -14.84
N LEU A 471 35.19 5.93 -14.82
CA LEU A 471 34.70 5.19 -13.66
C LEU A 471 35.74 5.06 -12.53
N ARG A 472 37.02 4.88 -12.87
CA ARG A 472 38.11 4.85 -11.89
C ARG A 472 38.16 6.14 -11.06
N GLU A 473 37.90 7.29 -11.69
CA GLU A 473 37.89 8.60 -11.03
C GLU A 473 36.59 8.91 -10.28
N ALA A 474 35.51 8.18 -10.58
CA ALA A 474 34.18 8.41 -9.99
C ALA A 474 34.00 7.80 -8.57
N GLY A 475 34.98 7.04 -8.06
CA GLY A 475 35.00 6.54 -6.69
C GLY A 475 34.16 5.27 -6.43
N PRO A 476 33.75 4.98 -5.17
CA PRO A 476 33.13 3.69 -4.78
C PRO A 476 31.84 3.33 -5.53
N GLY A 477 31.07 4.33 -5.99
CA GLY A 477 29.84 4.13 -6.76
C GLY A 477 30.06 3.50 -8.14
N ALA A 478 31.30 3.45 -8.63
CA ALA A 478 31.67 2.91 -9.93
C ALA A 478 31.90 1.38 -9.94
N GLN A 479 31.94 0.73 -8.77
CA GLN A 479 32.26 -0.70 -8.66
C GLN A 479 31.31 -1.59 -9.47
N GLY A 480 30.01 -1.27 -9.52
CA GLY A 480 29.02 -2.05 -10.27
C GLY A 480 29.25 -2.01 -11.78
N ALA A 481 29.56 -0.83 -12.34
CA ALA A 481 29.87 -0.68 -13.75
C ALA A 481 31.24 -1.30 -14.10
N LEU A 482 32.24 -1.20 -13.22
CA LEU A 482 33.55 -1.85 -13.40
C LEU A 482 33.42 -3.38 -13.42
N ARG A 483 32.58 -3.99 -12.56
CA ARG A 483 32.29 -5.43 -12.59
C ARG A 483 31.58 -5.87 -13.87
N LEU A 484 30.66 -5.06 -14.40
CA LEU A 484 30.00 -5.36 -15.69
C LEU A 484 31.00 -5.29 -16.85
N LEU A 485 31.92 -4.32 -16.84
CA LEU A 485 32.98 -4.20 -17.84
C LEU A 485 34.04 -5.31 -17.73
N MET A 486 34.24 -5.92 -16.55
CA MET A 486 35.06 -7.15 -16.43
C MET A 486 34.43 -8.34 -17.18
N GLY A 487 33.11 -8.37 -17.31
CA GLY A 487 32.36 -9.35 -18.11
C GLY A 487 32.43 -9.10 -19.62
N ALA A 488 33.02 -7.99 -20.08
CA ALA A 488 33.20 -7.72 -21.51
C ALA A 488 34.20 -8.72 -22.13
N GLY A 489 33.98 -9.05 -23.40
CA GLY A 489 34.77 -10.04 -24.15
C GLY A 489 36.24 -9.64 -24.38
N ASP A 490 36.57 -8.35 -24.30
CA ASP A 490 37.93 -7.83 -24.52
C ASP A 490 38.83 -8.02 -23.28
N PRO A 491 39.96 -8.77 -23.41
CA PRO A 491 40.89 -9.00 -22.30
C PRO A 491 41.52 -7.73 -21.72
N SER A 492 41.76 -6.70 -22.55
CA SER A 492 42.41 -5.45 -22.14
C SER A 492 41.51 -4.62 -21.23
N ILE A 493 40.22 -4.56 -21.56
CA ILE A 493 39.18 -3.87 -20.78
C ILE A 493 38.98 -4.58 -19.43
N ARG A 494 38.99 -5.91 -19.42
CA ARG A 494 38.86 -6.72 -18.19
C ARG A 494 40.02 -6.47 -17.23
N GLU A 495 41.25 -6.45 -17.73
CA GLU A 495 42.44 -6.17 -16.93
C GLU A 495 42.43 -4.75 -16.36
N ALA A 496 42.09 -3.76 -17.19
CA ALA A 496 41.99 -2.36 -16.77
C ALA A 496 40.93 -2.17 -15.68
N ALA A 497 39.74 -2.79 -15.84
CA ALA A 497 38.67 -2.76 -14.85
C ALA A 497 39.07 -3.48 -13.54
N GLY A 498 39.78 -4.61 -13.64
CA GLY A 498 40.28 -5.37 -12.48
C GLY A 498 41.32 -4.60 -11.66
N LYS A 499 42.29 -3.94 -12.33
CA LYS A 499 43.27 -3.07 -11.66
C LYS A 499 42.61 -1.88 -10.97
N ALA A 500 41.65 -1.24 -11.64
CA ALA A 500 40.86 -0.16 -11.06
C ALA A 500 40.08 -0.62 -9.82
N LEU A 501 39.61 -1.88 -9.80
CA LEU A 501 38.92 -2.47 -8.65
C LEU A 501 39.88 -2.83 -7.50
N HIS A 502 41.05 -3.41 -7.78
CA HIS A 502 42.03 -3.81 -6.78
C HIS A 502 42.69 -2.62 -6.06
N HIS A 503 42.92 -1.50 -6.77
CA HIS A 503 43.40 -0.28 -6.13
C HIS A 503 42.48 0.25 -5.01
N LEU A 504 41.30 -0.34 -4.87
CA LEU A 504 40.35 -0.02 -3.83
C LEU A 504 40.42 -0.95 -2.56
N SER A 505 41.32 -1.99 -2.38
CA SER A 505 41.44 -2.87 -1.12
C SER A 505 42.69 -3.87 -0.91
N PRO A 506 43.40 -4.03 0.29
CA PRO A 506 44.42 -5.11 0.68
C PRO A 506 44.22 -5.99 2.03
N ASP A 507 45.07 -7.05 2.38
CA ASP A 507 44.89 -8.34 3.22
C ASP A 507 45.09 -8.38 4.83
N PRO A 508 44.39 -9.23 5.68
CA PRO A 508 44.24 -9.11 7.18
C PRO A 508 44.65 -10.30 8.14
N GLY A 509 44.71 -10.09 9.48
CA GLY A 509 45.11 -11.05 10.58
C GLY A 509 44.14 -12.23 10.92
N PRO A 510 44.09 -12.79 12.17
CA PRO A 510 43.25 -13.95 12.48
C PRO A 510 41.79 -13.66 12.11
N PRO A 511 41.10 -14.60 11.44
CA PRO A 511 39.89 -14.26 10.72
C PRO A 511 38.79 -13.84 11.70
N LEU A 512 38.24 -12.64 11.52
CA LEU A 512 37.12 -12.17 12.33
C LEU A 512 35.95 -13.14 12.23
N LEU A 513 35.47 -13.65 13.37
CA LEU A 513 34.24 -14.43 13.40
C LEU A 513 33.06 -13.47 13.41
N ARG A 514 32.29 -13.41 12.31
CA ARG A 514 31.07 -12.60 12.21
C ARG A 514 29.85 -13.50 12.34
N ILE A 515 29.03 -13.24 13.35
CA ILE A 515 27.79 -13.96 13.60
C ILE A 515 26.63 -13.00 13.35
N TYR A 516 25.77 -13.37 12.41
CA TYR A 516 24.50 -12.72 12.20
C TYR A 516 23.37 -13.59 12.72
N SER A 517 22.62 -13.06 13.68
CA SER A 517 21.56 -13.74 14.41
C SER A 517 20.23 -13.00 14.40
N LEU A 518 20.21 -11.73 13.99
CA LEU A 518 19.00 -10.95 13.72
C LEU A 518 18.48 -11.30 12.31
N GLY A 519 17.74 -12.41 12.26
CA GLY A 519 17.25 -13.07 11.04
C GLY A 519 17.69 -14.54 10.98
N ALA A 520 17.78 -15.08 9.77
CA ALA A 520 18.42 -16.38 9.56
C ALA A 520 19.87 -16.37 10.07
N LEU A 521 20.26 -17.42 10.81
CA LEU A 521 21.59 -17.53 11.41
C LEU A 521 22.66 -17.73 10.33
N GLU A 522 23.57 -16.76 10.21
CA GLU A 522 24.69 -16.79 9.28
C GLU A 522 26.00 -16.59 10.04
N VAL A 523 27.01 -17.39 9.72
CA VAL A 523 28.30 -17.34 10.38
C VAL A 523 29.38 -17.25 9.32
N TYR A 524 30.26 -16.27 9.46
CA TYR A 524 31.40 -16.04 8.58
C TYR A 524 32.69 -16.08 9.39
N ARG A 525 33.70 -16.72 8.83
CA ARG A 525 35.07 -16.74 9.34
C ARG A 525 35.92 -15.95 8.35
N GLY A 526 36.27 -14.71 8.69
CA GLY A 526 36.80 -13.77 7.71
C GLY A 526 35.71 -13.49 6.66
N GLU A 527 36.02 -13.73 5.39
CA GLU A 527 35.06 -13.60 4.28
C GLU A 527 34.35 -14.92 3.94
N ASP A 528 34.81 -16.06 4.48
CA ASP A 528 34.24 -17.37 4.19
C ASP A 528 33.00 -17.66 5.03
N ARG A 529 31.88 -17.98 4.37
CA ARG A 529 30.67 -18.44 5.05
C ARG A 529 30.83 -19.89 5.52
N VAL A 530 30.50 -20.16 6.79
CA VAL A 530 30.46 -21.53 7.32
C VAL A 530 29.26 -22.26 6.71
N PRO A 531 29.45 -23.35 5.93
CA PRO A 531 28.37 -24.01 5.22
C PRO A 531 27.45 -24.78 6.17
N GLU A 532 26.19 -24.94 5.78
CA GLU A 532 25.18 -25.62 6.61
C GLU A 532 25.56 -27.07 6.96
N SER A 533 26.23 -27.75 6.04
CA SER A 533 26.73 -29.12 6.23
C SER A 533 27.77 -29.24 7.35
N ALA A 534 28.47 -28.16 7.71
CA ALA A 534 29.50 -28.19 8.76
C ALA A 534 28.93 -28.39 10.16
N TRP A 535 27.70 -27.95 10.43
CA TRP A 535 27.10 -27.97 11.76
C TRP A 535 26.64 -29.37 12.20
N GLN A 536 26.33 -30.26 11.24
CA GLN A 536 25.76 -31.62 11.43
C GLN A 536 24.39 -31.68 12.13
N SER A 537 24.05 -30.70 12.96
CA SER A 537 22.78 -30.58 13.68
C SER A 537 22.43 -29.12 13.89
N GLN A 538 21.15 -28.80 13.74
CA GLN A 538 20.61 -27.45 13.97
C GLN A 538 20.83 -26.99 15.42
N LYS A 539 20.79 -27.90 16.40
CA LYS A 539 21.07 -27.60 17.82
C LYS A 539 22.50 -27.11 18.04
N VAL A 540 23.48 -27.61 17.29
CA VAL A 540 24.89 -27.16 17.39
C VAL A 540 25.02 -25.73 16.87
N ARG A 541 24.31 -25.41 15.78
CA ARG A 541 24.24 -24.06 15.22
C ARG A 541 23.62 -23.07 16.21
N TYR A 542 22.50 -23.45 16.83
CA TYR A 542 21.84 -22.61 17.84
C TYR A 542 22.64 -22.50 19.14
N LEU A 543 23.41 -23.52 19.53
CA LEU A 543 24.33 -23.44 20.67
C LEU A 543 25.40 -22.36 20.46
N LEU A 544 25.92 -22.20 19.24
CA LEU A 544 26.84 -21.09 18.94
C LEU A 544 26.17 -19.73 19.18
N ALA A 545 24.97 -19.54 18.66
CA ALA A 545 24.24 -18.29 18.82
C ALA A 545 23.90 -18.02 20.30
N TYR A 546 23.54 -19.07 21.05
CA TYR A 546 23.31 -19.00 22.50
C TYR A 546 24.55 -18.49 23.25
N LEU A 547 25.73 -19.06 22.96
CA LEU A 547 27.00 -18.60 23.55
C LEU A 547 27.36 -17.18 23.10
N ALA A 548 27.09 -16.82 21.85
CA ALA A 548 27.35 -15.48 21.32
C ALA A 548 26.49 -14.39 22.00
N CYS A 549 25.28 -14.75 22.47
CA CYS A 549 24.41 -13.83 23.21
C CYS A 549 24.95 -13.46 24.60
N GLN A 550 25.98 -14.16 25.09
CA GLN A 550 26.60 -13.93 26.39
C GLN A 550 28.12 -13.71 26.23
N PRO A 551 28.54 -12.66 25.48
CA PRO A 551 29.95 -12.47 25.17
C PRO A 551 30.76 -12.22 26.45
N GLY A 552 31.88 -12.91 26.59
CA GLY A 552 32.76 -12.82 27.76
C GLY A 552 32.23 -13.47 29.04
N HIS A 553 31.08 -14.15 28.97
CA HIS A 553 30.47 -14.84 30.11
C HIS A 553 30.38 -16.35 29.86
N HIS A 554 30.34 -17.12 30.94
CA HIS A 554 30.21 -18.57 30.89
C HIS A 554 28.73 -18.98 30.89
N ALA A 555 28.35 -19.79 29.92
CA ALA A 555 27.09 -20.51 29.94
C ALA A 555 27.25 -21.82 30.73
N GLY A 556 26.60 -21.90 31.89
CA GLY A 556 26.63 -23.07 32.75
C GLY A 556 26.06 -24.31 32.05
N GLU A 557 26.73 -25.46 32.21
CA GLU A 557 26.32 -26.70 31.53
C GLU A 557 24.90 -27.15 31.91
N GLU A 558 24.48 -26.92 33.16
CA GLU A 558 23.12 -27.28 33.61
C GLU A 558 22.04 -26.51 32.85
N ARG A 559 22.23 -25.19 32.68
CA ARG A 559 21.31 -24.34 31.93
C ARG A 559 21.29 -24.70 30.44
N ILE A 560 22.45 -24.98 29.85
CA ILE A 560 22.52 -25.46 28.46
C ILE A 560 21.75 -26.78 28.30
N ILE A 561 21.83 -27.69 29.29
CA ILE A 561 21.09 -28.95 29.25
C ILE A 561 19.59 -28.73 29.31
N GLU A 562 19.13 -27.87 30.21
CA GLU A 562 17.72 -27.50 30.36
C GLU A 562 17.16 -26.91 29.07
N ASP A 563 17.85 -25.92 28.49
CA ASP A 563 17.41 -25.18 27.31
C ASP A 563 17.42 -26.02 26.01
N PHE A 564 18.36 -26.97 25.87
CA PHE A 564 18.55 -27.72 24.62
C PHE A 564 18.09 -29.18 24.69
N TRP A 565 18.03 -29.79 25.88
CA TRP A 565 17.69 -31.20 26.10
C TRP A 565 16.85 -31.40 27.38
N PRO A 566 15.61 -30.85 27.43
CA PRO A 566 14.76 -30.95 28.60
C PRO A 566 14.40 -32.43 28.93
N GLY A 567 14.30 -32.76 30.22
CA GLY A 567 13.77 -34.04 30.71
C GLY A 567 14.75 -35.23 30.81
N SER A 568 16.06 -35.06 30.60
CA SER A 568 17.05 -36.13 30.84
C SER A 568 18.47 -35.59 31.14
N PRO A 569 18.79 -35.26 32.40
CA PRO A 569 20.05 -34.60 32.78
C PRO A 569 21.32 -35.38 32.38
N GLU A 570 21.35 -36.71 32.57
CA GLU A 570 22.51 -37.53 32.22
C GLU A 570 22.74 -37.62 30.71
N LYS A 571 21.67 -37.75 29.91
CA LYS A 571 21.75 -37.71 28.44
C LYS A 571 22.13 -36.32 27.93
N GLY A 572 21.68 -35.27 28.64
CA GLY A 572 22.05 -33.88 28.38
C GLY A 572 23.56 -33.66 28.46
N ARG A 573 24.22 -34.10 29.52
CA ARG A 573 25.69 -33.95 29.70
C ARG A 573 26.49 -34.57 28.54
N ARG A 574 26.14 -35.78 28.10
CA ARG A 574 26.77 -36.44 26.93
C ARG A 574 26.52 -35.65 25.64
N SER A 575 25.32 -35.10 25.50
CA SER A 575 24.92 -34.30 24.33
C SER A 575 25.66 -32.97 24.24
N VAL A 576 25.89 -32.29 25.38
CA VAL A 576 26.71 -31.05 25.46
C VAL A 576 28.14 -31.30 25.02
N TYR A 577 28.78 -32.38 25.51
CA TYR A 577 30.13 -32.74 25.11
C TYR A 577 30.22 -32.99 23.59
N SER A 578 29.26 -33.77 23.07
CA SER A 578 29.17 -34.08 21.65
C SER A 578 28.93 -32.83 20.79
N ALA A 579 28.04 -31.93 21.23
CA ALA A 579 27.77 -30.66 20.57
C ALA A 579 28.98 -29.72 20.57
N SER A 580 29.72 -29.66 21.67
CA SER A 580 30.95 -28.86 21.79
C SER A 580 32.04 -29.31 20.81
N SER A 581 32.20 -30.62 20.64
CA SER A 581 33.16 -31.19 19.68
C SER A 581 32.78 -30.86 18.24
N ARG A 582 31.49 -31.01 17.88
CA ARG A 582 30.98 -30.64 16.54
C ARG A 582 31.11 -29.14 16.29
N LEU A 583 30.82 -28.31 17.29
CA LEU A 583 30.94 -26.86 17.20
C LEU A 583 32.39 -26.45 16.91
N ARG A 584 33.37 -27.02 17.63
CA ARG A 584 34.79 -26.78 17.32
C ARG A 584 35.14 -27.19 15.90
N LYS A 585 34.70 -28.37 15.46
CA LYS A 585 34.98 -28.83 14.09
C LYS A 585 34.38 -27.92 13.01
N ALA A 586 33.19 -27.39 13.24
CA ALA A 586 32.55 -26.45 12.32
C ALA A 586 33.30 -25.11 12.21
N LEU A 587 33.84 -24.61 13.33
CA LEU A 587 34.57 -23.34 13.38
C LEU A 587 36.09 -23.47 13.11
N ARG A 588 36.62 -24.70 13.15
CA ARG A 588 38.05 -25.03 13.00
C ARG A 588 38.26 -26.12 11.93
N PRO A 589 38.00 -25.86 10.64
CA PRO A 589 38.30 -26.85 9.61
C PRO A 589 39.81 -27.09 9.46
N ASP A 590 40.65 -26.07 9.71
CA ASP A 590 42.10 -26.10 9.49
C ASP A 590 42.94 -26.24 10.79
N GLY A 591 42.28 -26.25 11.96
CA GLY A 591 42.88 -26.57 13.27
C GLY A 591 43.54 -25.44 14.07
N GLU A 592 43.92 -24.32 13.45
CA GLU A 592 44.83 -23.35 14.10
C GLU A 592 44.19 -22.43 15.17
N THR A 593 42.92 -22.01 15.02
CA THR A 593 42.31 -20.96 15.89
C THR A 593 41.13 -21.49 16.73
N ASP A 594 41.18 -21.47 18.07
CA ASP A 594 40.10 -22.00 18.93
C ASP A 594 39.09 -20.96 19.40
N TYR A 595 37.91 -20.96 18.80
CA TYR A 595 36.82 -20.05 19.18
C TYR A 595 36.00 -20.54 20.39
N LEU A 596 36.14 -21.79 20.86
CA LEU A 596 35.30 -22.36 21.94
C LEU A 596 36.12 -22.84 23.14
N LEU A 597 35.97 -22.15 24.27
CA LEU A 597 36.58 -22.52 25.54
C LEU A 597 35.60 -23.31 26.41
N ARG A 598 36.10 -24.36 27.05
CA ARG A 598 35.40 -25.09 28.12
C ARG A 598 36.16 -24.89 29.42
N THR A 599 35.46 -24.45 30.44
CA THR A 599 35.99 -24.12 31.77
C THR A 599 35.21 -24.85 32.85
N ALA A 600 35.65 -24.75 34.11
CA ALA A 600 34.91 -25.31 35.24
C ALA A 600 33.50 -24.67 35.41
N GLN A 601 33.29 -23.45 34.92
CA GLN A 601 32.01 -22.73 34.99
C GLN A 601 31.08 -23.04 33.80
N GLY A 602 31.55 -23.77 32.80
CA GLY A 602 30.78 -24.14 31.60
C GLY A 602 31.45 -23.76 30.29
N LEU A 603 30.64 -23.45 29.27
CA LEU A 603 31.09 -23.16 27.90
C LEU A 603 31.07 -21.65 27.62
N GLN A 604 32.05 -21.17 26.85
CA GLN A 604 32.07 -19.78 26.36
C GLN A 604 32.81 -19.66 25.04
N LEU A 605 32.55 -18.58 24.29
CA LEU A 605 33.41 -18.18 23.18
C LEU A 605 34.72 -17.58 23.69
N ASN A 606 35.82 -17.80 22.96
CA ASN A 606 37.13 -17.33 23.35
C ASN A 606 37.20 -15.78 23.30
N PRO A 607 37.32 -15.09 24.45
CA PRO A 607 37.28 -13.63 24.48
C PRO A 607 38.57 -12.99 23.92
N ALA A 608 39.65 -13.75 23.76
CA ALA A 608 40.91 -13.26 23.20
C ALA A 608 40.92 -13.18 21.67
N LEU A 609 39.87 -13.68 20.99
CA LEU A 609 39.76 -13.68 19.53
C LEU A 609 38.77 -12.64 19.03
N PRO A 610 38.99 -12.09 17.82
CA PRO A 610 38.08 -11.10 17.25
C PRO A 610 36.72 -11.75 16.97
N LEU A 611 35.70 -11.24 17.66
CA LEU A 611 34.30 -11.63 17.50
C LEU A 611 33.48 -10.40 17.18
N TRP A 612 32.64 -10.51 16.16
CA TRP A 612 31.59 -9.56 15.87
C TRP A 612 30.25 -10.29 15.84
N HIS A 613 29.29 -9.77 16.61
CA HIS A 613 27.96 -10.35 16.70
C HIS A 613 26.93 -9.23 16.54
N ASP A 614 26.06 -9.37 15.56
CA ASP A 614 25.07 -8.35 15.21
C ASP A 614 24.18 -7.96 16.39
N LEU A 615 23.70 -8.93 17.19
CA LEU A 615 22.88 -8.67 18.37
C LEU A 615 23.61 -7.82 19.41
N THR A 616 24.87 -8.11 19.68
CA THR A 616 25.68 -7.34 20.65
C THR A 616 25.82 -5.90 20.19
N VAL A 617 26.14 -5.71 18.91
CA VAL A 617 26.30 -4.37 18.31
C VAL A 617 24.96 -3.62 18.25
N PHE A 618 23.88 -4.33 17.96
CA PHE A 618 22.52 -3.80 17.95
C PHE A 618 22.10 -3.29 19.33
N CYS A 619 22.25 -4.11 20.37
CA CYS A 619 21.93 -3.73 21.75
C CYS A 619 22.76 -2.53 22.22
N GLU A 620 24.07 -2.51 21.92
CA GLU A 620 24.92 -1.38 22.29
C GLU A 620 24.56 -0.10 21.52
N ALA A 621 24.22 -0.22 20.23
CA ALA A 621 23.79 0.92 19.44
C ALA A 621 22.49 1.54 19.97
N ILE A 622 21.51 0.72 20.38
CA ILE A 622 20.27 1.23 20.99
C ILE A 622 20.57 1.90 22.32
N ARG A 623 21.29 1.23 23.22
CA ARG A 623 21.61 1.75 24.56
C ARG A 623 22.36 3.08 24.48
N GLN A 624 23.34 3.19 23.59
CA GLN A 624 24.07 4.45 23.38
C GLN A 624 23.18 5.48 22.69
N GLY A 625 22.35 5.08 21.71
CA GLY A 625 21.41 5.98 21.04
C GLY A 625 20.47 6.66 22.03
N ASP A 626 19.91 5.90 22.97
CA ASP A 626 19.04 6.43 24.03
C ASP A 626 19.78 7.41 24.95
N LEU A 627 21.04 7.13 25.31
CA LEU A 627 21.88 8.03 26.12
C LEU A 627 22.22 9.32 25.38
N GLU A 628 22.59 9.23 24.11
CA GLU A 628 22.91 10.39 23.28
C GLU A 628 21.66 11.25 23.02
N GLU A 629 20.51 10.62 22.83
CA GLU A 629 19.24 11.32 22.69
C GLU A 629 18.87 12.05 24.00
N ALA A 630 18.98 11.39 25.16
CA ALA A 630 18.74 12.00 26.45
C ALA A 630 19.70 13.17 26.75
N ALA A 631 20.93 13.11 26.22
CA ALA A 631 21.91 14.19 26.30
C ALA A 631 21.67 15.32 25.28
N GLY A 632 20.63 15.23 24.45
CA GLY A 632 20.29 16.22 23.41
C GLY A 632 21.18 16.17 22.16
N ARG A 633 22.05 15.17 22.02
CA ARG A 633 22.98 15.02 20.89
C ARG A 633 22.33 14.23 19.75
N VAL A 634 21.36 14.89 19.11
CA VAL A 634 20.47 14.28 18.10
C VAL A 634 21.21 13.61 16.93
N GLY A 635 22.29 14.23 16.44
CA GLY A 635 23.05 13.68 15.31
C GLY A 635 23.74 12.35 15.62
N GLU A 636 24.30 12.22 16.83
CA GLU A 636 24.97 11.01 17.31
C GLU A 636 23.94 9.91 17.62
N ALA A 637 22.84 10.28 18.30
CA ALA A 637 21.71 9.38 18.54
C ALA A 637 21.15 8.80 17.24
N LEU A 638 20.91 9.63 16.22
CA LEU A 638 20.38 9.19 14.94
C LEU A 638 21.33 8.25 14.19
N ALA A 639 22.65 8.48 14.27
CA ALA A 639 23.64 7.59 13.68
C ALA A 639 23.62 6.19 14.35
N LEU A 640 23.43 6.16 15.67
CA LEU A 640 23.34 4.94 16.46
C LEU A 640 22.03 4.17 16.19
N PHE A 641 20.88 4.83 16.18
CA PHE A 641 19.60 4.18 15.84
C PHE A 641 19.58 3.66 14.40
N ARG A 642 20.14 4.41 13.44
CA ARG A 642 20.31 3.93 12.06
C ARG A 642 21.10 2.63 11.99
N ARG A 643 22.20 2.55 12.74
CA ARG A 643 23.02 1.34 12.83
C ARG A 643 22.21 0.17 13.38
N ALA A 644 21.41 0.39 14.43
CA ALA A 644 20.53 -0.63 14.99
C ALA A 644 19.48 -1.13 13.97
N VAL A 645 18.76 -0.22 13.31
CA VAL A 645 17.73 -0.58 12.30
C VAL A 645 18.34 -1.34 11.11
N THR A 646 19.55 -0.99 10.71
CA THR A 646 20.26 -1.68 9.62
C THR A 646 20.67 -3.10 10.01
N LEU A 647 21.04 -3.33 11.27
CA LEU A 647 21.43 -4.64 11.77
C LEU A 647 20.23 -5.59 11.95
N TYR A 648 19.06 -5.04 12.27
CA TYR A 648 17.84 -5.83 12.41
C TYR A 648 17.25 -6.18 11.03
N ARG A 649 17.54 -7.39 10.54
CA ARG A 649 17.14 -7.81 9.18
C ARG A 649 15.78 -8.51 9.16
N ALA A 650 15.54 -9.36 10.15
CA ALA A 650 14.37 -10.22 10.34
C ALA A 650 14.35 -10.75 11.80
N PRO A 651 13.30 -11.49 12.22
CA PRO A 651 13.21 -12.02 13.58
C PRO A 651 14.44 -12.82 14.01
N PHE A 652 14.87 -12.64 15.26
CA PHE A 652 16.06 -13.31 15.82
C PHE A 652 15.95 -14.84 15.68
N LEU A 653 17.01 -15.44 15.12
CA LEU A 653 17.13 -16.88 14.83
C LEU A 653 15.86 -17.44 14.17
N GLU A 654 15.54 -16.96 12.97
CA GLU A 654 14.38 -17.41 12.20
C GLU A 654 14.36 -18.94 12.07
N GLY A 655 13.19 -19.55 12.35
CA GLY A 655 13.00 -21.00 12.38
C GLY A 655 13.50 -21.71 13.66
N CYS A 656 14.05 -20.99 14.65
CA CYS A 656 14.31 -21.53 15.98
C CYS A 656 13.08 -21.33 16.90
N TYR A 657 12.61 -22.41 17.53
CA TYR A 657 11.44 -22.39 18.42
C TYR A 657 11.80 -22.78 19.87
N MET A 658 13.08 -22.68 20.25
CA MET A 658 13.51 -22.89 21.63
C MET A 658 13.10 -21.70 22.50
N GLU A 659 12.67 -21.96 23.74
CA GLU A 659 12.11 -20.95 24.65
C GLU A 659 13.05 -19.75 24.86
N TRP A 660 14.32 -19.98 25.20
CA TRP A 660 15.32 -18.92 25.34
C TRP A 660 15.46 -18.04 24.09
N ALA A 661 15.28 -18.60 22.89
CA ALA A 661 15.40 -17.88 21.63
C ALA A 661 14.16 -17.02 21.36
N LEU A 662 12.97 -17.49 21.76
CA LEU A 662 11.71 -16.73 21.68
C LEU A 662 11.73 -15.51 22.61
N GLU A 663 12.31 -15.65 23.82
CA GLU A 663 12.50 -14.53 24.74
C GLU A 663 13.41 -13.44 24.15
N VAL A 664 14.56 -13.84 23.60
CA VAL A 664 15.49 -12.91 22.95
C VAL A 664 14.86 -12.28 21.70
N ARG A 665 14.08 -13.04 20.92
CA ARG A 665 13.34 -12.55 19.76
C ARG A 665 12.34 -11.47 20.15
N THR A 666 11.48 -11.74 21.11
CA THR A 666 10.47 -10.77 21.58
C THR A 666 11.13 -9.47 22.04
N ARG A 667 12.23 -9.57 22.79
CA ARG A 667 12.99 -8.40 23.25
C ARG A 667 13.61 -7.61 22.10
N THR A 668 14.19 -8.29 21.11
CA THR A 668 14.87 -7.65 19.99
C THR A 668 13.91 -7.06 18.96
N GLU A 669 12.75 -7.69 18.72
CA GLU A 669 11.64 -7.14 17.94
C GLU A 669 11.17 -5.80 18.53
N ARG A 670 10.87 -5.79 19.82
CA ARG A 670 10.44 -4.58 20.53
C ARG A 670 11.51 -3.48 20.49
N ALA A 671 12.77 -3.83 20.73
CA ALA A 671 13.88 -2.89 20.70
C ALA A 671 14.14 -2.35 19.29
N GLY A 672 14.03 -3.19 18.26
CA GLY A 672 14.22 -2.82 16.86
C GLY A 672 13.15 -1.85 16.39
N LEU A 673 11.89 -2.15 16.70
CA LEU A 673 10.76 -1.27 16.42
C LEU A 673 10.89 0.08 17.11
N ALA A 674 11.29 0.09 18.40
CA ALA A 674 11.55 1.32 19.15
C ALA A 674 12.68 2.16 18.52
N ALA A 675 13.78 1.53 18.10
CA ALA A 675 14.89 2.22 17.44
C ALA A 675 14.47 2.81 16.08
N ALA A 676 13.69 2.07 15.29
CA ALA A 676 13.17 2.57 14.00
C ALA A 676 12.18 3.73 14.18
N HIS A 677 11.32 3.65 15.20
CA HIS A 677 10.43 4.74 15.61
C HIS A 677 11.23 6.00 16.03
N SER A 678 12.23 5.86 16.90
CA SER A 678 13.10 6.98 17.29
C SER A 678 13.88 7.55 16.12
N ALA A 679 14.44 6.72 15.24
CA ALA A 679 15.13 7.18 14.03
C ALA A 679 14.20 7.98 13.11
N THR A 680 12.97 7.50 12.89
CA THR A 680 11.94 8.18 12.09
C THR A 680 11.62 9.56 12.66
N ARG A 681 11.36 9.64 13.97
CA ARG A 681 11.06 10.89 14.67
C ARG A 681 12.22 11.89 14.61
N LEU A 682 13.45 11.44 14.89
CA LEU A 682 14.62 12.32 14.87
C LEU A 682 14.93 12.82 13.46
N CYS A 683 14.75 11.98 12.43
CA CYS A 683 14.87 12.40 11.03
C CYS A 683 13.84 13.49 10.67
N LEU A 684 12.58 13.33 11.08
CA LEU A 684 11.54 14.34 10.90
C LEU A 684 11.89 15.68 11.54
N GLN A 685 12.32 15.67 12.81
CA GLN A 685 12.69 16.88 13.55
C GLN A 685 13.87 17.63 12.92
N GLN A 686 14.80 16.90 12.30
CA GLN A 686 15.96 17.47 11.61
C GLN A 686 15.68 17.84 10.14
N GLY A 687 14.44 17.69 9.66
CA GLY A 687 14.07 17.96 8.26
C GLY A 687 14.62 16.94 7.26
N ARG A 688 15.10 15.78 7.72
CA ARG A 688 15.65 14.69 6.91
C ARG A 688 14.55 13.75 6.44
N TYR A 689 13.59 14.30 5.69
CA TYR A 689 12.33 13.62 5.40
C TYR A 689 12.46 12.33 4.58
N ALA A 690 13.39 12.25 3.62
CA ALA A 690 13.60 11.03 2.84
C ALA A 690 14.05 9.86 3.74
N GLU A 691 14.93 10.13 4.70
CA GLU A 691 15.42 9.12 5.64
C GLU A 691 14.37 8.77 6.71
N ALA A 692 13.50 9.72 7.08
CA ALA A 692 12.34 9.42 7.91
C ALA A 692 11.39 8.44 7.24
N VAL A 693 11.12 8.60 5.94
CA VAL A 693 10.31 7.65 5.16
C VAL A 693 10.95 6.26 5.16
N ASP A 694 12.25 6.15 4.90
CA ASP A 694 12.94 4.87 4.84
C ASP A 694 12.86 4.11 6.18
N PHE A 695 13.11 4.79 7.31
CA PHE A 695 12.98 4.16 8.64
C PHE A 695 11.53 3.85 9.01
N GLY A 696 10.59 4.71 8.61
CA GLY A 696 9.18 4.52 8.87
C GLY A 696 8.61 3.30 8.14
N LEU A 697 8.90 3.16 6.84
CA LEU A 697 8.54 1.97 6.07
C LEU A 697 9.16 0.69 6.65
N ARG A 698 10.43 0.76 7.08
CA ARG A 698 11.11 -0.38 7.69
C ARG A 698 10.47 -0.81 9.02
N ALA A 699 10.01 0.14 9.84
CA ALA A 699 9.24 -0.17 11.04
C ALA A 699 7.88 -0.82 10.71
N LEU A 700 7.20 -0.35 9.65
CA LEU A 700 5.91 -0.90 9.21
C LEU A 700 6.00 -2.28 8.57
N GLU A 701 7.19 -2.70 8.09
CA GLU A 701 7.45 -4.08 7.70
C GLU A 701 7.45 -5.03 8.91
N TRP A 702 7.84 -4.56 10.09
CA TRP A 702 7.92 -5.36 11.31
C TRP A 702 6.63 -5.31 12.15
N ASP A 703 6.03 -4.13 12.24
CA ASP A 703 4.72 -3.93 12.85
C ASP A 703 3.82 -3.08 11.94
N PRO A 704 3.06 -3.73 11.05
CA PRO A 704 2.12 -3.08 10.16
C PRO A 704 0.97 -2.37 10.87
N CYS A 705 0.78 -2.55 12.19
CA CYS A 705 -0.29 -1.90 12.95
C CYS A 705 0.18 -0.66 13.71
N PHE A 706 1.46 -0.27 13.60
CA PHE A 706 2.03 0.83 14.38
C PHE A 706 1.63 2.21 13.82
N GLN A 707 0.47 2.72 14.27
CA GLN A 707 -0.14 3.96 13.76
C GLN A 707 0.76 5.20 13.83
N GLN A 708 1.51 5.40 14.92
CA GLN A 708 2.42 6.55 15.07
C GLN A 708 3.52 6.59 13.99
N VAL A 709 3.96 5.42 13.50
CA VAL A 709 4.94 5.34 12.42
C VAL A 709 4.30 5.73 11.09
N TYR A 710 3.04 5.34 10.84
CA TYR A 710 2.30 5.84 9.68
C TYR A 710 2.15 7.36 9.72
N GLU A 711 1.85 7.94 10.88
CA GLU A 711 1.70 9.40 11.05
C GLU A 711 3.00 10.12 10.67
N MET A 712 4.11 9.69 11.27
CA MET A 712 5.43 10.24 10.98
C MET A 712 5.86 10.05 9.52
N THR A 713 5.60 8.88 8.93
CA THR A 713 5.93 8.61 7.53
C THR A 713 5.12 9.50 6.59
N MET A 714 3.83 9.69 6.87
CA MET A 714 2.96 10.60 6.11
C MET A 714 3.43 12.05 6.23
N GLU A 715 3.80 12.51 7.43
CA GLU A 715 4.32 13.85 7.64
C GLU A 715 5.64 14.08 6.88
N ALA A 716 6.50 13.06 6.82
CA ALA A 716 7.74 13.11 6.05
C ALA A 716 7.46 13.20 4.54
N TYR A 717 6.47 12.47 4.03
CA TYR A 717 6.05 12.57 2.62
C TYR A 717 5.46 13.93 2.28
N LEU A 718 4.62 14.48 3.16
CA LEU A 718 4.04 15.81 2.98
C LEU A 718 5.10 16.90 2.95
N SER A 719 6.08 16.79 3.85
CA SER A 719 7.18 17.74 3.93
C SER A 719 8.14 17.67 2.73
N GLN A 720 8.09 16.60 1.95
CA GLN A 720 8.79 16.47 0.66
C GLN A 720 7.97 16.97 -0.54
N GLY A 721 6.74 17.44 -0.33
CA GLY A 721 5.82 17.74 -1.44
C GLY A 721 5.37 16.48 -2.18
N ARG A 722 5.31 15.33 -1.50
CA ARG A 722 4.84 14.03 -2.04
C ARG A 722 3.54 13.60 -1.36
N PRO A 723 2.47 14.41 -1.41
CA PRO A 723 1.23 14.09 -0.72
C PRO A 723 0.51 12.86 -1.29
N GLU A 724 0.79 12.46 -2.54
CA GLU A 724 0.29 11.20 -3.11
C GLU A 724 0.78 9.98 -2.34
N GLU A 725 2.04 10.01 -1.91
CA GLU A 725 2.64 8.91 -1.15
C GLU A 725 2.17 8.91 0.29
N ALA A 726 1.98 10.08 0.90
CA ALA A 726 1.32 10.18 2.20
C ALA A 726 -0.11 9.59 2.16
N ALA A 727 -0.87 9.86 1.10
CA ALA A 727 -2.21 9.29 0.92
C ALA A 727 -2.19 7.76 0.69
N ARG A 728 -1.24 7.25 -0.11
CA ARG A 728 -1.05 5.79 -0.29
C ARG A 728 -0.70 5.08 1.01
N ILE A 729 0.15 5.70 1.82
CA ILE A 729 0.56 5.17 3.13
C ILE A 729 -0.61 5.14 4.11
N PHE A 730 -1.47 6.15 4.10
CA PHE A 730 -2.72 6.12 4.86
C PHE A 730 -3.65 4.98 4.44
N GLU A 731 -3.82 4.77 3.14
CA GLU A 731 -4.66 3.67 2.62
C GLU A 731 -4.10 2.30 2.99
N GLN A 732 -2.77 2.17 2.99
CA GLN A 732 -2.09 0.99 3.52
C GLN A 732 -2.40 0.81 5.01
N ALA A 733 -2.26 1.86 5.83
CA ALA A 733 -2.56 1.84 7.26
C ALA A 733 -4.01 1.41 7.52
N ARG A 734 -4.96 2.03 6.81
CA ARG A 734 -6.40 1.73 6.93
C ARG A 734 -6.71 0.28 6.60
N ARG A 735 -6.18 -0.23 5.49
CA ARG A 735 -6.38 -1.63 5.10
C ARG A 735 -5.84 -2.58 6.17
N VAL A 736 -4.61 -2.34 6.63
CA VAL A 736 -3.95 -3.22 7.60
C VAL A 736 -4.65 -3.20 8.96
N LEU A 737 -4.94 -2.02 9.51
CA LEU A 737 -5.62 -1.90 10.81
C LEU A 737 -7.01 -2.54 10.81
N ARG A 738 -7.73 -2.43 9.68
CA ARG A 738 -9.05 -3.04 9.53
C ARG A 738 -8.98 -4.56 9.37
N GLN A 739 -7.95 -5.08 8.70
CA GLN A 739 -7.75 -6.52 8.49
C GLN A 739 -7.24 -7.23 9.75
N GLU A 740 -6.21 -6.68 10.39
CA GLU A 740 -5.49 -7.31 11.49
C GLU A 740 -6.13 -7.05 12.85
N LEU A 741 -6.68 -5.85 13.07
CA LEU A 741 -7.20 -5.43 14.39
C LEU A 741 -8.69 -5.10 14.38
N GLY A 742 -9.34 -5.04 13.22
CA GLY A 742 -10.73 -4.57 13.10
C GLY A 742 -10.92 -3.11 13.54
N LEU A 743 -9.85 -2.31 13.49
CA LEU A 743 -9.84 -0.91 13.92
C LEU A 743 -9.77 0.04 12.73
N GLU A 744 -10.34 1.23 12.89
CA GLU A 744 -10.15 2.34 11.94
C GLU A 744 -8.89 3.17 12.30
N PRO A 745 -8.27 3.88 11.33
CA PRO A 745 -7.11 4.74 11.56
C PRO A 745 -7.36 5.83 12.61
N SER A 746 -6.29 6.23 13.32
CA SER A 746 -6.31 7.32 14.31
C SER A 746 -6.79 8.64 13.71
N ILE A 747 -7.34 9.51 14.56
CA ILE A 747 -7.73 10.87 14.18
C ILE A 747 -6.55 11.63 13.55
N GLU A 748 -5.33 11.40 14.04
CA GLU A 748 -4.13 12.08 13.54
C GLU A 748 -3.72 11.56 12.16
N LEU A 749 -3.84 10.26 11.90
CA LEU A 749 -3.70 9.69 10.55
C LEU A 749 -4.74 10.26 9.58
N MET A 750 -6.00 10.35 10.02
CA MET A 750 -7.07 10.94 9.21
C MET A 750 -6.81 12.42 8.92
N ARG A 751 -6.27 13.18 9.88
CA ARG A 751 -5.87 14.59 9.69
C ARG A 751 -4.70 14.74 8.73
N LEU A 752 -3.67 13.92 8.87
CA LEU A 752 -2.52 13.93 7.96
C LEU A 752 -2.94 13.50 6.55
N HIS A 753 -3.88 12.57 6.44
CA HIS A 753 -4.47 12.20 5.16
C HIS A 753 -5.25 13.36 4.56
N GLN A 754 -6.04 14.07 5.36
CA GLN A 754 -6.75 15.26 4.91
C GLN A 754 -5.79 16.39 4.50
N ARG A 755 -4.69 16.62 5.23
CA ARG A 755 -3.60 17.52 4.82
C ARG A 755 -2.97 17.07 3.50
N ALA A 756 -2.73 15.78 3.32
CA ALA A 756 -2.22 15.21 2.07
C ALA A 756 -3.17 15.48 0.90
N LEU A 757 -4.45 15.20 1.08
CA LEU A 757 -5.48 15.47 0.09
C LEU A 757 -5.64 16.96 -0.23
N LEU A 758 -5.34 17.86 0.70
CA LEU A 758 -5.35 19.32 0.48
C LEU A 758 -4.07 19.85 -0.17
N SER A 759 -2.97 19.11 -0.09
CA SER A 759 -1.68 19.45 -0.72
C SER A 759 -1.50 18.80 -2.11
N LEU A 760 -2.37 17.86 -2.47
CA LEU A 760 -2.58 17.33 -3.82
C LEU A 760 -3.38 18.31 -4.67
#